data_AF-A0A926D9M8-F1
#
_entry.id   AF-A0A926D9M8-F1
#
_cell.length_a   1.000
_cell.length_b   1.000
_cell.length_c   1.000
_cell.angle_alpha   90.00
_cell.angle_beta   90.00
_cell.angle_gamma   90.00
#
_symmetry.space_group_name_H-M   'P 1'
#
loop_
_entity.id
_entity.type
_entity.pdbx_description
1 polymer ?
#
loop_
_entity_poly.entity_id
_entity_poly.type
_entity_poly.pdbx_seq_one_letter_code
_entity_poly.pdbx_strand_id
1 'polypeptide(L)'
;MKKVLSIALCLLTLLAVIPFAAPAAQAAQASQKGNYYAADTTSGAFNSDAAPTLAEGNTQLSYADGFVKVNKTLSETGTENLFDVNLEVVTKEQIEQINTSPDAAAVLLIDVSGSMDSGGKIGHAKRAAQTFINSFKSTHSGVQRKVSIVVFSGNDTRERRDGARVQQTWTDASALATANNQTLTSSIQSISAYGGSNLEAGLILAQNILKSDDVKDISNKNIVLLSDGLPTYGVDKNNAAADITSMSRVCPNGKGMIGNGYGTYDGSFLEQGNSSLHTIHENIVPWMTAIHNANISAYAVYVGNDTFQCKRDCEWAGESAGSWLSGVGFTTFSTTDANKLEEYFQNISEWIQLKANAWTVTDPMGAMVNFEGFNTSSDIVDEFATADNGRTVKWDLKKSSAGGRYTVRDLSAGEKEYVYTLSYQVKLDTLNPAFKAQDASGNTQYYPTNGVTSLYYTLESATEQLTADYAYFNIPSVNGFTGDISLLKKGSFGELVEGAVFTLTTADDPDFSMQATSTLDENGNLVLEGIPSGHTYTLTETTVPNGYQDNGVTVPITVAWGAATADIISDAIHNESKLLDKLTVTKIWDDDGNRDGVRPSSIRVQLLADGEAYGNPAELSADQIDNDGNWTYTWEGLPAYKNGVLVTYTVEELDVDGYDSSYDQNSLVITNTHEIATVEKTVTKVWDDDGNRDGVRPETISVQLYADGEAYGSPVTLSADMIDNSGNWTYTWNDLPANSNGQPIQYTVQETEVDPNYTSTVNGMTITNKHEVETVDKTVTKIWDDDDNRDGIRPDRILVVLFANGDQVSEPVELRAETGWSHTWEDLFANDNGEPIEYTVQEMEVPLPYVVSVDGFNITNSYKSATTAKTITKVWDDNNDQDRIRPESVAVQLYANGNAVGEAVSLSAQSDWSYTWENLPVNEKGKAIEYTVEEIDVPEGYEASFSAETFTLTNTHKPGTVAKTVAKVWDDNNNADKKRPDSIQVQLYANGDAVGDPVVLNADGDWKYTWANLDAKKDGQEVSYSVKELEVPKNYKASYSEDGFTITNKLQKDPVKPVTGDTMHLGLWLIGFVVAASALCVGILLKKKTSRKAARHS
;
A
#
# COMPACT_ATOMS: atom_id res chain seq x y z
N MET A 1 82.94 -55.23 -36.91
CA MET A 1 82.42 -55.78 -35.63
C MET A 1 80.90 -55.77 -35.75
N LYS A 2 80.25 -56.93 -35.93
CA LYS A 2 79.37 -57.58 -34.93
C LYS A 2 78.23 -56.70 -34.35
N LYS A 3 77.00 -57.00 -34.83
CA LYS A 3 75.75 -57.31 -34.07
C LYS A 3 75.00 -56.12 -33.40
N VAL A 4 73.66 -55.95 -33.36
CA VAL A 4 72.39 -56.74 -33.61
C VAL A 4 71.30 -55.72 -34.11
N LEU A 5 70.57 -55.85 -35.23
CA LEU A 5 69.34 -56.62 -35.58
C LEU A 5 67.96 -56.07 -35.09
N SER A 6 67.07 -55.70 -36.04
CA SER A 6 65.58 -55.56 -35.98
C SER A 6 64.95 -54.54 -34.98
N ILE A 7 63.73 -53.97 -35.15
CA ILE A 7 62.48 -54.29 -35.92
C ILE A 7 61.95 -53.02 -36.66
N ALA A 8 60.96 -53.18 -37.56
CA ALA A 8 60.45 -52.16 -38.49
C ALA A 8 59.16 -51.42 -38.09
N LEU A 9 58.85 -50.37 -38.88
CA LEU A 9 57.52 -49.83 -39.24
C LEU A 9 56.72 -48.99 -38.21
N CYS A 10 56.68 -47.65 -38.39
CA CYS A 10 55.47 -46.93 -38.85
C CYS A 10 55.62 -45.40 -39.01
N LEU A 11 54.90 -44.88 -40.02
CA LEU A 11 54.52 -43.50 -40.37
C LEU A 11 55.56 -42.37 -40.57
N LEU A 12 55.23 -41.57 -41.59
CA LEU A 12 55.92 -40.39 -42.12
C LEU A 12 55.02 -39.15 -41.96
N THR A 13 55.53 -37.98 -42.39
CA THR A 13 54.84 -36.69 -42.63
C THR A 13 54.29 -35.91 -41.43
N LEU A 14 54.95 -34.81 -41.08
CA LEU A 14 54.44 -33.45 -41.39
C LEU A 14 55.57 -32.42 -41.26
N LEU A 15 55.68 -31.49 -42.22
CA LEU A 15 56.46 -30.26 -42.08
C LEU A 15 55.59 -29.13 -42.62
N ALA A 16 54.87 -28.45 -41.73
CA ALA A 16 53.93 -27.40 -42.07
C ALA A 16 54.54 -26.01 -41.84
N VAL A 17 54.06 -25.05 -42.62
CA VAL A 17 54.48 -23.64 -42.61
C VAL A 17 54.06 -22.97 -41.31
N ILE A 18 54.93 -22.13 -40.73
CA ILE A 18 54.60 -21.28 -39.58
C ILE A 18 54.05 -19.95 -40.13
N PRO A 19 52.76 -19.60 -39.89
CA PRO A 19 52.27 -18.26 -40.16
C PRO A 19 52.75 -17.28 -39.07
N PHE A 20 53.11 -16.06 -39.48
CA PHE A 20 53.31 -14.96 -38.54
C PHE A 20 51.95 -14.51 -38.00
N ALA A 21 51.64 -14.83 -36.74
CA ALA A 21 50.55 -14.18 -36.03
C ALA A 21 50.96 -12.73 -35.72
N ALA A 22 50.33 -11.76 -36.39
CA ALA A 22 50.28 -10.41 -35.86
C ALA A 22 49.45 -10.45 -34.56
N PRO A 23 49.86 -9.76 -33.48
CA PRO A 23 49.02 -9.65 -32.30
C PRO A 23 47.77 -8.86 -32.69
N ALA A 24 46.61 -9.52 -32.66
CA ALA A 24 45.33 -8.82 -32.77
C ALA A 24 45.27 -7.79 -31.64
N ALA A 25 45.14 -6.52 -32.00
CA ALA A 25 44.83 -5.48 -31.03
C ALA A 25 43.43 -5.79 -30.51
N GLN A 26 43.33 -6.24 -29.26
CA GLN A 26 42.06 -6.49 -28.62
C GLN A 26 41.34 -5.14 -28.51
N ALA A 27 40.30 -4.95 -29.34
CA ALA A 27 39.45 -3.77 -29.27
C ALA A 27 38.88 -3.68 -27.84
N ALA A 28 38.87 -2.48 -27.27
CA ALA A 28 38.20 -2.28 -26.00
C ALA A 28 36.72 -2.64 -26.17
N GLN A 29 36.21 -3.56 -25.36
CA GLN A 29 34.79 -3.92 -25.35
C GLN A 29 33.98 -2.64 -25.15
N ALA A 30 33.04 -2.37 -26.07
CA ALA A 30 32.14 -1.24 -25.93
C ALA A 30 31.22 -1.51 -24.74
N SER A 31 31.05 -0.52 -23.87
CA SER A 31 30.17 -0.66 -22.71
C SER A 31 28.72 -0.84 -23.16
N GLN A 32 28.01 -1.72 -22.47
CA GLN A 32 26.58 -1.97 -22.61
C GLN A 32 25.77 -1.29 -21.50
N LYS A 33 26.44 -0.56 -20.61
CA LYS A 33 25.82 0.21 -19.54
C LYS A 33 25.47 1.62 -20.04
N GLY A 34 24.21 1.99 -19.87
CA GLY A 34 23.74 3.36 -20.05
C GLY A 34 23.74 4.18 -18.76
N ASN A 35 23.16 5.38 -18.88
CA ASN A 35 22.85 6.25 -17.74
C ASN A 35 21.60 5.73 -17.00
N TYR A 36 20.98 6.59 -16.20
CA TYR A 36 19.78 6.28 -15.43
C TYR A 36 18.59 7.11 -15.92
N TYR A 37 17.42 6.48 -15.92
CA TYR A 37 16.14 7.17 -15.96
C TYR A 37 15.87 7.74 -14.56
N ALA A 38 15.62 9.05 -14.50
CA ALA A 38 15.25 9.70 -13.25
C ALA A 38 13.80 9.35 -12.91
N ALA A 39 13.59 8.72 -11.76
CA ALA A 39 12.25 8.44 -11.25
C ALA A 39 11.66 9.70 -10.60
N ASP A 40 10.41 10.02 -10.92
CA ASP A 40 9.67 11.07 -10.23
C ASP A 40 9.48 10.71 -8.74
N THR A 41 9.74 11.65 -7.84
CA THR A 41 9.79 11.39 -6.39
C THR A 41 8.43 11.13 -5.74
N THR A 42 7.33 11.29 -6.48
CA THR A 42 5.95 11.14 -5.98
C THR A 42 5.20 10.00 -6.68
N SER A 43 5.76 9.40 -7.71
CA SER A 43 5.13 8.33 -8.51
C SER A 43 6.06 7.19 -8.88
N GLY A 44 7.37 7.41 -8.81
CA GLY A 44 8.37 6.53 -9.39
C GLY A 44 8.35 6.44 -10.91
N ALA A 45 7.42 7.12 -11.59
CA ALA A 45 7.30 7.11 -13.03
C ALA A 45 8.53 7.76 -13.68
N PHE A 46 8.91 7.23 -14.84
CA PHE A 46 10.01 7.75 -15.65
C PHE A 46 9.64 7.58 -17.13
N ASN A 47 10.20 8.42 -17.98
CA ASN A 47 9.97 8.34 -19.42
C ASN A 47 11.00 7.39 -20.06
N SER A 48 10.58 6.18 -20.43
CA SER A 48 11.41 5.17 -21.11
C SER A 48 11.86 5.58 -22.52
N ASP A 49 11.12 6.47 -23.17
CA ASP A 49 11.33 6.86 -24.57
C ASP A 49 12.27 8.07 -24.68
N ALA A 50 12.57 8.73 -23.55
CA ALA A 50 13.56 9.79 -23.46
C ALA A 50 14.96 9.20 -23.23
N ALA A 51 16.01 9.86 -23.74
CA ALA A 51 17.38 9.47 -23.43
C ALA A 51 17.64 9.55 -21.89
N PRO A 52 18.31 8.57 -21.27
CA PRO A 52 18.55 8.55 -19.83
C PRO A 52 19.46 9.72 -19.39
N THR A 53 18.96 10.55 -18.47
CA THR A 53 19.40 11.95 -18.26
C THR A 53 20.33 12.23 -17.07
N LEU A 54 20.78 11.22 -16.33
CA LEU A 54 21.75 11.42 -15.22
C LEU A 54 23.18 11.10 -15.66
N ALA A 55 24.08 12.09 -15.56
CA ALA A 55 25.52 11.89 -15.72
C ALA A 55 26.10 11.01 -14.59
N GLU A 56 27.25 10.37 -14.83
CA GLU A 56 27.95 9.56 -13.82
C GLU A 56 28.07 10.31 -12.48
N GLY A 57 27.41 9.80 -11.44
CA GLY A 57 27.69 10.21 -10.05
C GLY A 57 26.52 10.58 -9.14
N ASN A 58 25.24 10.42 -9.51
CA ASN A 58 24.17 10.50 -8.48
C ASN A 58 22.92 9.65 -8.78
N THR A 59 22.92 8.43 -8.23
CA THR A 59 21.81 7.47 -8.27
C THR A 59 21.02 7.40 -6.96
N GLN A 60 21.50 8.09 -5.93
CA GLN A 60 20.90 8.11 -4.59
C GLN A 60 19.83 9.20 -4.48
N LEU A 61 18.64 8.82 -4.01
CA LEU A 61 17.53 9.71 -3.69
C LEU A 61 17.26 9.68 -2.17
N SER A 62 16.66 10.75 -1.65
CA SER A 62 16.49 11.00 -0.21
C SER A 62 15.06 11.45 0.08
N TYR A 63 14.41 10.78 1.03
CA TYR A 63 12.99 10.89 1.35
C TYR A 63 12.80 11.22 2.84
N ALA A 64 11.65 11.81 3.18
CA ALA A 64 11.26 12.22 4.55
C ALA A 64 12.42 12.87 5.34
N ASP A 65 12.85 14.06 4.90
CA ASP A 65 13.97 14.82 5.48
C ASP A 65 15.28 14.00 5.67
N GLY A 66 15.47 13.03 4.77
CA GLY A 66 16.61 12.14 4.72
C GLY A 66 16.64 11.07 5.81
N PHE A 67 15.48 10.70 6.38
CA PHE A 67 15.38 9.49 7.20
C PHE A 67 15.60 8.22 6.36
N VAL A 68 15.05 8.19 5.16
CA VAL A 68 15.22 7.11 4.17
C VAL A 68 16.04 7.64 2.99
N LYS A 69 17.02 6.87 2.53
CA LYS A 69 17.66 7.07 1.24
C LYS A 69 17.63 5.76 0.46
N VAL A 70 17.41 5.84 -0.84
CA VAL A 70 17.35 4.69 -1.74
C VAL A 70 18.30 4.91 -2.91
N ASN A 71 18.92 3.85 -3.38
CA ASN A 71 19.94 3.92 -4.42
C ASN A 71 19.94 2.60 -5.21
N LYS A 72 20.06 2.70 -6.54
CA LYS A 72 20.09 1.55 -7.43
C LYS A 72 21.22 1.73 -8.42
N THR A 73 22.07 0.70 -8.51
CA THR A 73 23.28 0.75 -9.34
C THR A 73 23.38 -0.50 -10.21
N LEU A 74 24.19 -0.38 -11.28
CA LEU A 74 24.38 -1.41 -12.29
C LEU A 74 25.87 -1.56 -12.57
N SER A 75 26.34 -2.80 -12.67
CA SER A 75 27.71 -3.16 -13.02
C SER A 75 27.70 -4.21 -14.14
N GLU A 76 28.68 -4.13 -15.05
CA GLU A 76 28.87 -5.14 -16.10
C GLU A 76 29.60 -6.36 -15.52
N THR A 77 29.16 -7.57 -15.88
CA THR A 77 29.78 -8.82 -15.39
C THR A 77 31.04 -9.22 -16.17
N GLY A 78 31.28 -8.61 -17.34
CA GLY A 78 32.27 -9.04 -18.33
C GLY A 78 31.75 -10.09 -19.32
N THR A 79 30.57 -10.66 -19.07
CA THR A 79 29.78 -11.42 -20.05
C THR A 79 28.85 -10.47 -20.78
N GLU A 80 28.73 -10.63 -22.10
CA GLU A 80 27.84 -9.80 -22.92
C GLU A 80 26.36 -10.00 -22.53
N ASN A 81 25.59 -8.92 -22.59
CA ASN A 81 24.17 -8.83 -22.21
C ASN A 81 23.86 -9.15 -20.73
N LEU A 82 24.84 -9.43 -19.87
CA LEU A 82 24.62 -9.85 -18.47
C LEU A 82 25.17 -8.82 -17.46
N PHE A 83 24.33 -8.39 -16.52
CA PHE A 83 24.61 -7.28 -15.60
C PHE A 83 24.26 -7.60 -14.16
N ASP A 84 25.02 -7.05 -13.21
CA ASP A 84 24.71 -7.06 -11.78
C ASP A 84 23.96 -5.79 -11.38
N VAL A 85 22.71 -5.94 -10.93
CA VAL A 85 21.92 -4.88 -10.30
C VAL A 85 22.13 -4.92 -8.79
N ASN A 86 22.37 -3.76 -8.17
CA ASN A 86 22.47 -3.63 -6.71
C ASN A 86 21.47 -2.59 -6.21
N LEU A 87 20.58 -3.01 -5.32
CA LEU A 87 19.69 -2.17 -4.54
C LEU A 87 20.36 -1.83 -3.20
N GLU A 88 20.30 -0.57 -2.80
CA GLU A 88 20.77 -0.07 -1.50
C GLU A 88 19.66 0.78 -0.87
N VAL A 89 19.36 0.51 0.40
CA VAL A 89 18.47 1.32 1.24
C VAL A 89 19.23 1.72 2.50
N VAL A 90 19.14 3.00 2.86
CA VAL A 90 19.79 3.56 4.05
C VAL A 90 18.76 4.19 4.95
N THR A 91 18.76 3.82 6.23
CA THR A 91 17.90 4.41 7.27
C THR A 91 18.73 5.03 8.39
N LYS A 92 18.19 6.05 9.09
CA LYS A 92 18.82 6.63 10.29
C LYS A 92 18.72 5.73 11.53
N GLU A 93 17.71 4.87 11.57
CA GLU A 93 17.45 3.94 12.66
C GLU A 93 17.44 2.50 12.14
N GLN A 94 17.71 1.54 13.02
CA GLN A 94 17.64 0.12 12.64
C GLN A 94 16.18 -0.25 12.41
N ILE A 95 15.86 -0.83 11.25
CA ILE A 95 14.55 -1.42 11.02
C ILE A 95 14.37 -2.56 12.04
N GLU A 96 13.39 -2.42 12.93
CA GLU A 96 13.13 -3.40 13.99
C GLU A 96 12.78 -4.77 13.42
N GLN A 97 13.20 -5.82 14.12
CA GLN A 97 12.86 -7.20 13.80
C GLN A 97 11.43 -7.53 14.23
N ILE A 98 10.44 -6.81 13.70
CA ILE A 98 9.05 -7.24 13.81
C ILE A 98 8.90 -8.41 12.84
N ASN A 99 8.59 -9.61 13.34
CA ASN A 99 8.32 -10.75 12.49
C ASN A 99 6.95 -10.57 11.84
N THR A 100 6.93 -9.84 10.74
CA THR A 100 5.72 -9.45 10.04
C THR A 100 5.36 -10.47 8.98
N SER A 101 4.68 -11.53 9.38
CA SER A 101 3.81 -12.21 8.42
C SER A 101 2.62 -11.30 8.09
N PRO A 102 2.04 -11.36 6.87
CA PRO A 102 0.67 -10.92 6.64
C PRO A 102 -0.31 -11.70 7.53
N ASP A 103 0.03 -12.91 7.98
CA ASP A 103 -0.69 -13.58 9.06
C ASP A 103 -0.52 -12.80 10.36
N ALA A 104 -1.61 -12.58 11.10
CA ALA A 104 -1.54 -11.91 12.39
C ALA A 104 -2.54 -12.50 13.39
N ALA A 105 -2.12 -12.55 14.65
CA ALA A 105 -2.92 -13.00 15.78
C ALA A 105 -3.17 -11.83 16.72
N ALA A 106 -4.43 -11.51 17.00
CA ALA A 106 -4.83 -10.41 17.87
C ALA A 106 -5.71 -10.90 19.03
N VAL A 107 -5.34 -10.55 20.26
CA VAL A 107 -6.19 -10.69 21.45
C VAL A 107 -6.86 -9.37 21.75
N LEU A 108 -8.19 -9.31 21.58
CA LEU A 108 -9.00 -8.21 22.07
C LEU A 108 -9.22 -8.41 23.57
N LEU A 109 -8.52 -7.62 24.39
CA LEU A 109 -8.55 -7.69 25.85
C LEU A 109 -9.50 -6.62 26.38
N ILE A 110 -10.74 -7.01 26.66
CA ILE A 110 -11.83 -6.07 26.95
C ILE A 110 -12.14 -6.07 28.45
N ASP A 111 -12.07 -4.89 29.08
CA ASP A 111 -12.57 -4.68 30.43
C ASP A 111 -14.09 -4.88 30.43
N VAL A 112 -14.58 -5.70 31.36
CA VAL A 112 -16.03 -5.93 31.56
C VAL A 112 -16.41 -5.70 33.01
N SER A 113 -15.66 -4.85 33.72
CA SER A 113 -16.01 -4.28 35.03
C SER A 113 -17.37 -3.57 35.02
N GLY A 114 -17.90 -3.27 36.20
CA GLY A 114 -19.16 -2.55 36.36
C GLY A 114 -19.12 -1.07 35.94
N SER A 115 -17.93 -0.45 35.88
CA SER A 115 -17.78 0.93 35.36
C SER A 115 -18.13 1.01 33.88
N MET A 116 -17.83 -0.04 33.11
CA MET A 116 -18.21 -0.16 31.70
C MET A 116 -19.74 -0.14 31.44
N ASP A 117 -20.59 -0.39 32.44
CA ASP A 117 -22.05 -0.25 32.29
C ASP A 117 -22.49 1.24 32.33
N SER A 118 -21.67 2.12 32.91
CA SER A 118 -21.91 3.56 32.96
C SER A 118 -21.88 4.16 31.55
N GLY A 119 -22.85 5.03 31.25
CA GLY A 119 -22.97 5.69 29.94
C GLY A 119 -23.13 4.74 28.75
N GLY A 120 -23.38 3.45 28.97
CA GLY A 120 -23.47 2.44 27.91
C GLY A 120 -22.12 2.10 27.25
N LYS A 121 -20.97 2.41 27.87
CA LYS A 121 -19.62 2.14 27.31
C LYS A 121 -19.46 0.69 26.84
N ILE A 122 -20.00 -0.29 27.55
CA ILE A 122 -19.97 -1.72 27.19
C ILE A 122 -20.65 -2.02 25.84
N GLY A 123 -21.64 -1.20 25.43
CA GLY A 123 -22.26 -1.29 24.11
C GLY A 123 -21.32 -0.80 23.00
N HIS A 124 -20.56 0.26 23.26
CA HIS A 124 -19.55 0.79 22.34
C HIS A 124 -18.34 -0.14 22.26
N ALA A 125 -17.89 -0.70 23.39
CA ALA A 125 -16.86 -1.74 23.46
C ALA A 125 -17.15 -2.95 22.56
N LYS A 126 -18.41 -3.42 22.55
CA LYS A 126 -18.85 -4.50 21.67
C LYS A 126 -18.72 -4.14 20.18
N ARG A 127 -19.19 -2.95 19.79
CA ARG A 127 -19.11 -2.49 18.40
C ARG A 127 -17.67 -2.23 17.98
N ALA A 128 -16.83 -1.70 18.86
CA ALA A 128 -15.40 -1.53 18.62
C ALA A 128 -14.70 -2.88 18.38
N ALA A 129 -14.99 -3.89 19.19
CA ALA A 129 -14.48 -5.25 18.98
C ALA A 129 -14.94 -5.87 17.65
N GLN A 130 -16.21 -5.67 17.25
CA GLN A 130 -16.71 -6.11 15.95
C GLN A 130 -16.10 -5.28 14.79
N THR A 131 -15.83 -4.00 15.01
CA THR A 131 -15.17 -3.10 14.05
C THR A 131 -13.79 -3.62 13.74
N PHE A 132 -12.95 -3.85 14.77
CA PHE A 132 -11.62 -4.44 14.61
C PHE A 132 -11.69 -5.76 13.84
N ILE A 133 -12.62 -6.67 14.16
CA ILE A 133 -12.76 -7.93 13.41
C ILE A 133 -13.11 -7.68 11.93
N ASN A 134 -14.00 -6.73 11.65
CA ASN A 134 -14.44 -6.41 10.31
C ASN A 134 -13.33 -5.77 9.45
N SER A 135 -12.42 -5.00 10.04
CA SER A 135 -11.29 -4.33 9.36
C SER A 135 -9.97 -5.14 9.40
N PHE A 136 -9.79 -6.03 10.37
CA PHE A 136 -8.62 -6.93 10.49
C PHE A 136 -8.70 -8.18 9.61
N LYS A 137 -9.88 -8.49 9.06
CA LYS A 137 -10.08 -9.65 8.17
C LYS A 137 -9.23 -9.52 6.90
N SER A 138 -8.71 -10.65 6.39
CA SER A 138 -8.00 -10.67 5.10
C SER A 138 -8.98 -10.92 3.96
N THR A 139 -8.80 -10.18 2.86
CA THR A 139 -9.37 -10.49 1.54
C THR A 139 -8.46 -11.42 0.71
N HIS A 140 -7.19 -11.58 1.10
CA HIS A 140 -6.20 -12.36 0.37
C HIS A 140 -6.24 -13.84 0.78
N SER A 141 -6.27 -14.73 -0.21
CA SER A 141 -6.21 -16.17 -0.01
C SER A 141 -4.90 -16.59 0.66
N GLY A 142 -4.97 -17.58 1.55
CA GLY A 142 -3.81 -18.11 2.29
C GLY A 142 -3.39 -17.33 3.55
N VAL A 143 -3.81 -16.07 3.70
CA VAL A 143 -3.44 -15.22 4.87
C VAL A 143 -4.35 -15.47 6.07
N GLN A 144 -3.75 -15.75 7.23
CA GLN A 144 -4.45 -16.05 8.49
C GLN A 144 -4.59 -14.82 9.40
N ARG A 145 -5.81 -14.31 9.58
CA ARG A 145 -6.10 -13.23 10.54
C ARG A 145 -6.85 -13.81 11.73
N LYS A 146 -6.13 -14.29 12.75
CA LYS A 146 -6.72 -14.94 13.94
C LYS A 146 -7.08 -13.90 15.00
N VAL A 147 -8.30 -13.98 15.52
CA VAL A 147 -8.76 -13.17 16.65
C VAL A 147 -9.22 -14.07 17.79
N SER A 148 -8.86 -13.69 19.01
CA SER A 148 -9.46 -14.18 20.25
C SER A 148 -9.92 -12.99 21.08
N ILE A 149 -11.02 -13.16 21.81
CA ILE A 149 -11.53 -12.14 22.72
C ILE A 149 -11.36 -12.66 24.15
N VAL A 150 -10.61 -11.91 24.95
CA VAL A 150 -10.45 -12.12 26.39
C VAL A 150 -11.18 -11.00 27.10
N VAL A 151 -11.95 -11.35 28.13
CA VAL A 151 -12.65 -10.36 28.97
C VAL A 151 -12.19 -10.49 30.41
N PHE A 152 -11.96 -9.36 31.08
CA PHE A 152 -11.43 -9.32 32.45
C PHE A 152 -12.30 -8.47 33.38
N SER A 153 -12.35 -8.85 34.65
CA SER A 153 -13.20 -8.27 35.69
C SER A 153 -12.71 -8.71 37.08
N GLY A 154 -13.34 -8.28 38.17
CA GLY A 154 -13.10 -8.81 39.50
C GLY A 154 -14.34 -8.93 40.37
N ASN A 155 -14.60 -10.14 40.86
CA ASN A 155 -15.73 -10.45 41.73
C ASN A 155 -15.35 -11.59 42.70
N ASP A 156 -15.85 -11.53 43.94
CA ASP A 156 -15.59 -12.51 45.01
C ASP A 156 -16.88 -13.26 45.43
N THR A 157 -17.87 -13.29 44.54
CA THR A 157 -19.03 -14.18 44.71
C THR A 157 -18.66 -15.61 44.32
N ARG A 158 -19.16 -16.59 45.08
CA ARG A 158 -18.82 -18.03 44.94
C ARG A 158 -19.09 -18.66 43.56
N GLU A 159 -19.78 -17.96 42.67
CA GLU A 159 -20.22 -18.43 41.35
C GLU A 159 -19.35 -17.94 40.18
N ARG A 160 -18.49 -16.93 40.37
CA ARG A 160 -17.52 -16.43 39.38
C ARG A 160 -16.26 -15.92 40.08
N ARG A 161 -15.17 -16.69 40.05
CA ARG A 161 -13.87 -16.34 40.67
C ARG A 161 -12.78 -15.97 39.67
N ASP A 162 -13.11 -15.99 38.38
CA ASP A 162 -12.12 -15.88 37.31
C ASP A 162 -11.90 -14.39 36.99
N GLY A 163 -10.69 -13.88 37.24
CA GLY A 163 -10.32 -12.50 36.97
C GLY A 163 -10.24 -12.17 35.49
N ALA A 164 -10.06 -13.19 34.64
CA ALA A 164 -10.19 -13.11 33.20
C ALA A 164 -10.74 -14.43 32.64
N ARG A 165 -11.37 -14.37 31.46
CA ARG A 165 -11.77 -15.57 30.69
C ARG A 165 -11.66 -15.33 29.19
N VAL A 166 -11.51 -16.41 28.42
CA VAL A 166 -11.69 -16.39 26.96
C VAL A 166 -13.20 -16.31 26.68
N GLN A 167 -13.63 -15.25 26.02
CA GLN A 167 -15.00 -15.05 25.53
C GLN A 167 -15.18 -15.59 24.11
N GLN A 168 -14.12 -15.54 23.29
CA GLN A 168 -14.05 -16.11 21.94
C GLN A 168 -12.68 -16.76 21.77
N THR A 169 -12.65 -18.07 21.54
CA THR A 169 -11.40 -18.80 21.21
C THR A 169 -10.87 -18.36 19.84
N TRP A 170 -9.59 -18.63 19.55
CA TRP A 170 -8.97 -18.35 18.25
C TRP A 170 -9.89 -18.76 17.10
N THR A 171 -10.27 -17.78 16.29
CA THR A 171 -11.12 -17.96 15.12
C THR A 171 -10.63 -17.00 14.04
N ASP A 172 -10.85 -17.35 12.79
CA ASP A 172 -10.51 -16.45 11.70
C ASP A 172 -11.42 -15.21 11.71
N ALA A 173 -10.84 -14.02 11.54
CA ALA A 173 -11.56 -12.76 11.52
C ALA A 173 -12.62 -12.76 10.40
N SER A 174 -12.32 -13.36 9.25
CA SER A 174 -13.28 -13.49 8.14
C SER A 174 -14.50 -14.36 8.51
N ALA A 175 -14.36 -15.28 9.47
CA ALA A 175 -15.47 -16.11 9.99
C ALA A 175 -16.26 -15.46 11.14
N LEU A 176 -15.72 -14.39 11.76
CA LEU A 176 -16.40 -13.56 12.76
C LEU A 176 -16.88 -12.21 12.18
N ALA A 177 -16.50 -11.89 10.94
CA ALA A 177 -16.89 -10.66 10.27
C ALA A 177 -18.39 -10.63 9.99
N THR A 178 -18.97 -9.44 10.10
CA THR A 178 -20.40 -9.20 9.85
C THR A 178 -20.58 -8.07 8.84
N ALA A 179 -21.80 -7.88 8.34
CA ALA A 179 -22.10 -6.85 7.34
C ALA A 179 -21.90 -5.41 7.85
N ASN A 180 -21.88 -5.19 9.17
CA ASN A 180 -21.66 -3.90 9.80
C ASN A 180 -21.40 -4.06 11.31
N ASN A 181 -20.80 -3.04 11.94
CA ASN A 181 -20.39 -3.06 13.36
C ASN A 181 -21.57 -3.13 14.35
N GLN A 182 -22.80 -2.83 13.90
CA GLN A 182 -24.02 -2.97 14.70
C GLN A 182 -24.49 -4.44 14.78
N THR A 183 -24.11 -5.26 13.80
CA THR A 183 -24.42 -6.69 13.76
C THR A 183 -23.33 -7.45 14.51
N LEU A 184 -23.59 -7.78 15.77
CA LEU A 184 -22.60 -8.40 16.65
C LEU A 184 -22.68 -9.94 16.59
N THR A 185 -21.52 -10.59 16.53
CA THR A 185 -21.40 -12.05 16.73
C THR A 185 -21.91 -12.48 18.10
N SER A 186 -22.40 -13.71 18.24
CA SER A 186 -22.99 -14.24 19.49
C SER A 186 -22.06 -14.16 20.70
N SER A 187 -20.74 -14.31 20.49
CA SER A 187 -19.71 -14.18 21.53
C SER A 187 -19.52 -12.73 21.99
N ILE A 188 -19.58 -11.75 21.08
CA ILE A 188 -19.54 -10.32 21.45
C ILE A 188 -20.87 -9.87 22.07
N GLN A 189 -21.99 -10.26 21.49
CA GLN A 189 -23.35 -9.91 21.95
C GLN A 189 -23.57 -10.32 23.41
N SER A 190 -23.03 -11.47 23.83
CA SER A 190 -23.16 -12.03 25.18
C SER A 190 -22.20 -11.45 26.23
N ILE A 191 -21.32 -10.51 25.87
CA ILE A 191 -20.54 -9.74 26.85
C ILE A 191 -21.48 -8.88 27.72
N SER A 192 -21.20 -8.77 29.01
CA SER A 192 -21.93 -7.88 29.94
C SER A 192 -20.98 -7.35 31.01
N ALA A 193 -21.23 -6.12 31.46
CA ALA A 193 -20.48 -5.49 32.56
C ALA A 193 -20.83 -6.10 33.93
N TYR A 194 -19.84 -6.31 34.80
CA TYR A 194 -19.97 -6.74 36.20
C TYR A 194 -18.65 -6.59 36.97
N GLY A 195 -18.67 -6.46 38.30
CA GLY A 195 -17.46 -6.50 39.14
C GLY A 195 -16.58 -5.24 39.08
N GLY A 196 -15.31 -5.36 39.48
CA GLY A 196 -14.26 -4.34 39.25
C GLY A 196 -13.32 -4.75 38.10
N SER A 197 -12.13 -4.15 38.00
CA SER A 197 -11.16 -4.41 36.90
C SER A 197 -9.92 -5.17 37.40
N ASN A 198 -9.58 -6.30 36.76
CA ASN A 198 -8.38 -7.10 37.02
C ASN A 198 -7.49 -7.23 35.76
N LEU A 199 -6.79 -6.14 35.41
CA LEU A 199 -5.94 -6.09 34.22
C LEU A 199 -4.77 -7.09 34.28
N GLU A 200 -4.22 -7.37 35.47
CA GLU A 200 -3.14 -8.36 35.65
C GLU A 200 -3.58 -9.75 35.17
N ALA A 201 -4.75 -10.24 35.61
CA ALA A 201 -5.28 -11.53 35.14
C ALA A 201 -5.60 -11.52 33.63
N GLY A 202 -6.06 -10.39 33.11
CA GLY A 202 -6.31 -10.19 31.68
C GLY A 202 -5.05 -10.38 30.82
N LEU A 203 -3.95 -9.73 31.21
CA LEU A 203 -2.66 -9.80 30.49
C LEU A 203 -2.01 -11.17 30.60
N ILE A 204 -2.10 -11.83 31.76
CA ILE A 204 -1.63 -13.22 31.94
C ILE A 204 -2.34 -14.15 30.96
N LEU A 205 -3.68 -14.08 30.88
CA LEU A 205 -4.45 -14.94 29.99
C LEU A 205 -4.17 -14.62 28.52
N ALA A 206 -4.13 -13.33 28.14
CA ALA A 206 -3.80 -12.89 26.78
C ALA A 206 -2.42 -13.41 26.32
N GLN A 207 -1.40 -13.28 27.18
CA GLN A 207 -0.06 -13.78 26.88
C GLN A 207 -0.02 -15.32 26.77
N ASN A 208 -0.80 -16.04 27.59
CA ASN A 208 -0.86 -17.50 27.54
C ASN A 208 -1.54 -18.02 26.27
N ILE A 209 -2.63 -17.40 25.81
CA ILE A 209 -3.30 -17.83 24.56
C ILE A 209 -2.51 -17.44 23.31
N LEU A 210 -1.69 -16.38 23.35
CA LEU A 210 -0.73 -16.05 22.29
C LEU A 210 0.45 -17.04 22.21
N LYS A 211 0.58 -17.94 23.20
CA LYS A 211 1.54 -19.05 23.22
C LYS A 211 0.88 -20.41 22.88
N SER A 212 -0.40 -20.45 22.49
CA SER A 212 -1.08 -21.71 22.15
C SER A 212 -0.63 -22.27 20.79
N ASP A 213 -0.88 -23.58 20.59
CA ASP A 213 -0.60 -24.27 19.33
C ASP A 213 -1.34 -23.66 18.12
N ASP A 214 -2.50 -23.02 18.33
CA ASP A 214 -3.35 -22.46 17.26
C ASP A 214 -2.73 -21.25 16.54
N VAL A 215 -1.79 -20.56 17.21
CA VAL A 215 -1.13 -19.34 16.72
C VAL A 215 0.39 -19.39 16.95
N LYS A 216 0.98 -20.57 17.08
CA LYS A 216 2.43 -20.72 17.28
C LYS A 216 3.24 -20.32 16.04
N ASP A 217 2.70 -20.63 14.85
CA ASP A 217 3.32 -20.38 13.55
C ASP A 217 3.07 -18.95 13.04
N ILE A 218 2.08 -18.25 13.62
CA ILE A 218 1.84 -16.83 13.37
C ILE A 218 2.78 -16.01 14.24
N SER A 219 3.60 -15.16 13.62
CA SER A 219 4.65 -14.41 14.31
C SER A 219 4.26 -12.97 14.68
N ASN A 220 3.38 -12.34 13.90
CA ASN A 220 2.81 -11.02 14.19
C ASN A 220 1.71 -11.15 15.27
N LYS A 221 2.08 -10.89 16.53
CA LYS A 221 1.23 -11.09 17.71
C LYS A 221 0.88 -9.78 18.37
N ASN A 222 -0.41 -9.61 18.71
CA ASN A 222 -0.97 -8.33 19.13
C ASN A 222 -1.90 -8.50 20.34
N ILE A 223 -1.83 -7.56 21.28
CA ILE A 223 -2.82 -7.36 22.34
C ILE A 223 -3.45 -5.99 22.13
N VAL A 224 -4.78 -5.93 22.12
CA VAL A 224 -5.55 -4.68 22.01
C VAL A 224 -6.44 -4.56 23.23
N LEU A 225 -5.97 -3.79 24.21
CA LEU A 225 -6.66 -3.52 25.47
C LEU A 225 -7.76 -2.45 25.25
N LEU A 226 -8.92 -2.66 25.86
CA LEU A 226 -9.92 -1.63 26.10
C LEU A 226 -10.25 -1.60 27.60
N SER A 227 -10.14 -0.44 28.25
CA SER A 227 -10.54 -0.25 29.64
C SER A 227 -11.05 1.18 29.89
N ASP A 228 -11.91 1.35 30.89
CA ASP A 228 -12.53 2.63 31.22
C ASP A 228 -12.12 3.23 32.57
N GLY A 229 -11.26 2.55 33.33
CA GLY A 229 -10.84 2.99 34.65
C GLY A 229 -9.60 2.27 35.20
N LEU A 230 -9.30 2.55 36.47
CA LEU A 230 -8.11 2.01 37.15
C LEU A 230 -8.29 0.54 37.56
N PRO A 231 -7.24 -0.30 37.48
CA PRO A 231 -7.27 -1.65 38.05
C PRO A 231 -7.63 -1.64 39.56
N THR A 232 -8.67 -2.38 39.94
CA THR A 232 -9.15 -2.47 41.35
C THR A 232 -8.91 -3.84 41.99
N TYR A 233 -8.44 -4.81 41.19
CA TYR A 233 -8.11 -6.18 41.57
C TYR A 233 -6.75 -6.59 40.97
N GLY A 234 -6.10 -7.57 41.60
CA GLY A 234 -4.88 -8.21 41.11
C GLY A 234 -4.84 -9.69 41.51
N VAL A 235 -3.80 -10.40 41.06
CA VAL A 235 -3.62 -11.85 41.33
C VAL A 235 -2.96 -12.07 42.70
N ASP A 236 -3.48 -13.02 43.49
CA ASP A 236 -2.92 -13.29 44.82
C ASP A 236 -1.67 -14.18 44.76
N LYS A 237 -0.51 -13.51 44.81
CA LYS A 237 0.83 -14.14 44.80
C LYS A 237 1.16 -14.95 46.07
N ASN A 238 0.33 -14.91 47.12
CA ASN A 238 0.50 -15.72 48.33
C ASN A 238 -0.14 -17.12 48.22
N ASN A 239 -0.96 -17.35 47.19
CA ASN A 239 -1.54 -18.65 46.92
C ASN A 239 -0.55 -19.52 46.10
N ALA A 240 -0.38 -20.79 46.47
CA ALA A 240 0.50 -21.72 45.76
C ALA A 240 0.03 -22.05 44.33
N ALA A 241 -1.20 -21.66 43.98
CA ALA A 241 -1.77 -21.70 42.64
C ALA A 241 -2.11 -20.28 42.15
N ALA A 242 -1.10 -19.40 42.10
CA ALA A 242 -1.22 -18.02 41.59
C ALA A 242 -1.54 -18.01 40.08
N ASP A 243 -2.82 -18.17 39.79
CA ASP A 243 -3.46 -18.28 38.48
C ASP A 243 -4.60 -17.24 38.38
N ILE A 244 -5.16 -17.02 37.20
CA ILE A 244 -6.23 -16.05 36.93
C ILE A 244 -7.52 -16.28 37.75
N THR A 245 -7.66 -17.45 38.36
CA THR A 245 -8.75 -17.85 39.27
C THR A 245 -8.49 -17.45 40.74
N SER A 246 -7.31 -16.89 41.04
CA SER A 246 -6.91 -16.42 42.37
C SER A 246 -6.93 -14.89 42.44
N MET A 247 -7.89 -14.34 43.19
CA MET A 247 -8.18 -12.90 43.23
C MET A 247 -7.98 -12.32 44.62
N SER A 248 -7.25 -11.19 44.72
CA SER A 248 -7.19 -10.38 45.94
C SER A 248 -7.90 -9.04 45.72
N ARG A 249 -8.60 -8.53 46.74
CA ARG A 249 -9.33 -7.25 46.69
C ARG A 249 -8.47 -6.13 47.24
N VAL A 250 -8.21 -5.10 46.43
CA VAL A 250 -7.05 -4.22 46.61
C VAL A 250 -7.42 -2.81 47.13
N CYS A 251 -8.61 -2.62 47.71
CA CYS A 251 -9.12 -1.31 48.18
C CYS A 251 -9.91 -1.35 49.51
N PRO A 252 -9.60 -0.49 50.50
CA PRO A 252 -10.43 -0.26 51.68
C PRO A 252 -11.30 1.02 51.58
N ASN A 253 -12.60 0.80 51.32
CA ASN A 253 -13.80 1.64 51.52
C ASN A 253 -13.67 3.18 51.69
N GLY A 254 -14.23 3.95 50.74
CA GLY A 254 -15.68 4.20 50.72
C GLY A 254 -16.22 5.61 51.11
N LYS A 255 -16.92 6.26 50.15
CA LYS A 255 -18.16 7.06 50.36
C LYS A 255 -19.01 7.06 49.07
N GLY A 256 -20.20 6.44 49.11
CA GLY A 256 -21.17 6.38 48.00
C GLY A 256 -20.79 5.36 46.90
N MET A 257 -21.70 4.60 46.30
CA MET A 257 -23.17 4.69 46.25
C MET A 257 -23.90 3.45 46.84
N ILE A 258 -25.23 3.57 46.95
CA ILE A 258 -26.20 2.67 47.61
C ILE A 258 -26.88 1.78 46.54
N GLY A 259 -27.34 0.54 46.74
CA GLY A 259 -27.40 -0.38 47.89
C GLY A 259 -27.50 -1.83 47.36
N ASN A 260 -27.80 -2.90 48.10
CA ASN A 260 -28.41 -3.08 49.43
C ASN A 260 -27.80 -4.32 50.11
N GLY A 261 -27.54 -4.28 51.42
CA GLY A 261 -27.47 -5.49 52.26
C GLY A 261 -26.14 -5.83 52.95
N TYR A 262 -26.10 -5.57 54.27
CA TYR A 262 -25.31 -6.25 55.32
C TYR A 262 -23.77 -6.14 55.36
N GLY A 263 -23.29 -5.60 56.49
CA GLY A 263 -22.00 -6.01 57.09
C GLY A 263 -21.03 -4.88 57.45
N THR A 264 -21.12 -4.34 58.66
CA THR A 264 -20.09 -3.44 59.23
C THR A 264 -18.82 -4.20 59.60
N TYR A 265 -17.65 -3.71 59.20
CA TYR A 265 -16.34 -4.12 59.75
C TYR A 265 -15.52 -2.92 60.22
N ASP A 266 -14.65 -3.21 61.19
CA ASP A 266 -13.98 -2.26 62.08
C ASP A 266 -12.75 -1.55 61.46
N GLY A 267 -12.48 -0.32 61.90
CA GLY A 267 -11.55 0.62 61.27
C GLY A 267 -10.14 0.60 61.87
N SER A 268 -9.42 -0.51 61.78
CA SER A 268 -8.13 -0.73 62.47
C SER A 268 -6.92 -1.11 61.57
N PHE A 269 -6.97 -0.83 60.27
CA PHE A 269 -5.87 -1.07 59.30
C PHE A 269 -5.38 0.23 58.62
N LEU A 270 -4.85 1.19 59.37
CA LEU A 270 -4.47 2.53 58.86
C LEU A 270 -3.06 3.05 59.23
N GLU A 271 -2.12 2.20 59.67
CA GLU A 271 -0.81 2.67 60.18
C GLU A 271 0.45 2.27 59.37
N GLN A 272 0.30 1.67 58.18
CA GLN A 272 1.38 1.64 57.17
C GLN A 272 0.83 2.15 55.84
N GLY A 273 1.67 2.87 55.08
CA GLY A 273 1.25 3.56 53.85
C GLY A 273 0.61 2.59 52.87
N ASN A 274 -0.69 2.75 52.63
CA ASN A 274 -1.49 1.67 52.07
C ASN A 274 -1.07 1.34 50.63
N SER A 275 -0.55 0.12 50.44
CA SER A 275 0.41 -0.24 49.39
C SER A 275 -0.21 -0.64 48.05
N SER A 276 -1.51 -0.46 47.90
CA SER A 276 -2.33 -1.42 47.14
C SER A 276 -2.35 -1.15 45.63
N LEU A 277 -2.49 0.10 45.19
CA LEU A 277 -2.32 0.49 43.78
C LEU A 277 -0.86 0.41 43.31
N HIS A 278 0.10 0.69 44.19
CA HIS A 278 1.54 0.59 43.90
C HIS A 278 1.90 -0.85 43.56
N THR A 279 1.45 -1.81 44.36
CA THR A 279 1.62 -3.25 44.08
C THR A 279 0.98 -3.69 42.76
N ILE A 280 -0.15 -3.11 42.32
CA ILE A 280 -0.73 -3.47 41.00
C ILE A 280 0.15 -2.96 39.86
N HIS A 281 0.67 -1.73 39.94
CA HIS A 281 1.62 -1.22 38.93
C HIS A 281 2.92 -2.05 38.91
N GLU A 282 3.52 -2.32 40.08
CA GLU A 282 4.70 -3.21 40.21
C GLU A 282 4.41 -4.64 39.69
N ASN A 283 3.17 -5.10 39.75
CA ASN A 283 2.76 -6.40 39.21
C ASN A 283 2.62 -6.41 37.68
N ILE A 284 2.13 -5.32 37.07
CA ILE A 284 1.84 -5.24 35.63
C ILE A 284 3.13 -5.03 34.81
N VAL A 285 4.07 -4.22 35.30
CA VAL A 285 5.32 -3.91 34.58
C VAL A 285 6.11 -5.16 34.15
N PRO A 286 6.30 -6.20 34.98
CA PRO A 286 6.92 -7.46 34.56
C PRO A 286 6.17 -8.20 33.44
N TRP A 287 4.83 -8.15 33.42
CA TRP A 287 4.03 -8.77 32.36
C TRP A 287 4.15 -8.01 31.04
N MET A 288 4.13 -6.67 31.07
CA MET A 288 4.39 -5.84 29.89
C MET A 288 5.81 -6.01 29.35
N THR A 289 6.80 -6.08 30.23
CA THR A 289 8.19 -6.42 29.87
C THR A 289 8.27 -7.79 29.19
N ALA A 290 7.52 -8.79 29.67
CA ALA A 290 7.48 -10.12 29.07
C ALA A 290 6.66 -10.21 27.77
N ILE A 291 5.70 -9.31 27.56
CA ILE A 291 4.96 -9.13 26.30
C ILE A 291 5.91 -8.58 25.23
N HIS A 292 6.61 -7.48 25.52
CA HIS A 292 7.59 -6.86 24.61
C HIS A 292 8.78 -7.78 24.30
N ASN A 293 9.35 -8.44 25.31
CA ASN A 293 10.42 -9.43 25.10
C ASN A 293 9.98 -10.67 24.28
N ALA A 294 8.67 -10.89 24.13
CA ALA A 294 8.11 -11.94 23.26
C ALA A 294 7.74 -11.41 21.85
N ASN A 295 8.12 -10.17 21.52
CA ASN A 295 7.80 -9.47 20.28
C ASN A 295 6.28 -9.37 20.01
N ILE A 296 5.51 -9.13 21.08
CA ILE A 296 4.05 -8.94 21.02
C ILE A 296 3.76 -7.44 21.08
N SER A 297 3.15 -6.88 20.04
CA SER A 297 2.70 -5.49 20.04
C SER A 297 1.53 -5.28 21.01
N ALA A 298 1.55 -4.20 21.79
CA ALA A 298 0.57 -3.93 22.83
C ALA A 298 -0.05 -2.53 22.65
N TYR A 299 -1.33 -2.51 22.25
CA TYR A 299 -2.14 -1.31 22.07
C TYR A 299 -3.14 -1.20 23.21
N ALA A 300 -3.45 0.02 23.65
CA ALA A 300 -4.50 0.27 24.63
C ALA A 300 -5.42 1.40 24.20
N VAL A 301 -6.71 1.21 24.44
CA VAL A 301 -7.73 2.25 24.30
C VAL A 301 -8.32 2.52 25.67
N TYR A 302 -8.19 3.75 26.14
CA TYR A 302 -8.68 4.23 27.42
C TYR A 302 -9.90 5.13 27.22
N VAL A 303 -11.02 4.82 27.90
CA VAL A 303 -12.29 5.57 27.80
C VAL A 303 -12.75 6.14 29.15
N GLY A 304 -12.15 7.26 29.56
CA GLY A 304 -12.48 7.96 30.79
C GLY A 304 -11.59 9.17 31.06
N ASN A 305 -11.69 9.70 32.28
CA ASN A 305 -10.89 10.81 32.80
C ASN A 305 -10.38 10.57 34.23
N ASP A 306 -10.30 9.29 34.64
CA ASP A 306 -9.78 8.90 35.96
C ASP A 306 -8.31 9.27 36.09
N THR A 307 -7.95 9.76 37.28
CA THR A 307 -6.58 10.06 37.69
C THR A 307 -6.20 9.24 38.92
N PHE A 308 -4.92 8.88 39.04
CA PHE A 308 -4.41 8.14 40.19
C PHE A 308 -4.39 9.01 41.45
N GLN A 309 -5.25 8.66 42.42
CA GLN A 309 -5.38 9.37 43.70
C GLN A 309 -4.60 8.66 44.81
N CYS A 310 -3.35 9.08 45.03
CA CYS A 310 -2.48 8.54 46.09
C CYS A 310 -2.63 9.28 47.44
N LYS A 311 -2.62 8.54 48.55
CA LYS A 311 -2.60 9.10 49.93
C LYS A 311 -1.19 9.43 50.46
N ARG A 312 -0.14 9.20 49.68
CA ARG A 312 1.27 9.46 49.96
C ARG A 312 2.00 9.71 48.64
N ASP A 313 3.21 10.26 48.71
CA ASP A 313 4.09 10.48 47.56
C ASP A 313 4.25 9.17 46.76
N CYS A 314 3.64 9.14 45.58
CA CYS A 314 3.76 8.12 44.56
C CYS A 314 4.04 8.86 43.25
N GLU A 315 4.88 8.33 42.36
CA GLU A 315 5.37 9.07 41.19
C GLU A 315 4.27 9.40 40.18
N TRP A 316 3.18 8.62 40.18
CA TRP A 316 2.01 8.70 39.31
C TRP A 316 0.82 9.44 39.94
N ALA A 317 1.01 10.17 41.05
CA ALA A 317 -0.09 10.91 41.70
C ALA A 317 -0.63 12.04 40.78
N GLY A 318 -1.92 11.97 40.44
CA GLY A 318 -2.56 12.91 39.51
C GLY A 318 -2.38 12.59 38.03
N GLU A 319 -1.63 11.53 37.69
CA GLU A 319 -1.52 11.03 36.33
C GLU A 319 -2.85 10.41 35.86
N SER A 320 -3.22 10.58 34.58
CA SER A 320 -4.41 9.94 34.01
C SER A 320 -4.17 8.45 33.75
N ALA A 321 -5.23 7.64 33.82
CA ALA A 321 -5.12 6.21 33.53
C ALA A 321 -4.56 5.91 32.12
N GLY A 322 -4.85 6.76 31.14
CA GLY A 322 -4.28 6.68 29.79
C GLY A 322 -2.78 6.99 29.71
N SER A 323 -2.31 8.03 30.42
CA SER A 323 -0.88 8.34 30.52
C SER A 323 -0.13 7.19 31.19
N TRP A 324 -0.69 6.64 32.28
CA TRP A 324 -0.13 5.49 32.98
C TRP A 324 -0.07 4.22 32.11
N LEU A 325 -1.07 3.97 31.25
CA LEU A 325 -1.04 2.86 30.29
C LEU A 325 0.11 3.02 29.27
N SER A 326 0.36 4.25 28.80
CA SER A 326 1.55 4.56 28.00
C SER A 326 2.85 4.30 28.80
N GLY A 327 2.92 4.81 30.03
CA GLY A 327 4.08 4.64 30.92
C GLY A 327 4.43 3.18 31.28
N VAL A 328 3.47 2.25 31.27
CA VAL A 328 3.74 0.80 31.44
C VAL A 328 4.00 0.07 30.10
N GLY A 329 4.00 0.79 28.98
CA GLY A 329 4.43 0.30 27.67
C GLY A 329 3.31 -0.09 26.70
N PHE A 330 2.12 0.50 26.77
CA PHE A 330 1.12 0.38 25.69
C PHE A 330 1.16 1.59 24.74
N THR A 331 1.09 1.37 23.43
CA THR A 331 0.70 2.44 22.49
C THR A 331 -0.76 2.81 22.79
N THR A 332 -0.99 3.98 23.39
CA THR A 332 -2.25 4.28 24.09
C THR A 332 -3.07 5.41 23.47
N PHE A 333 -4.31 5.10 23.10
CA PHE A 333 -5.32 6.05 22.63
C PHE A 333 -6.26 6.41 23.78
N SER A 334 -6.42 7.69 24.11
CA SER A 334 -7.29 8.14 25.21
C SER A 334 -8.44 9.01 24.72
N THR A 335 -9.64 8.78 25.27
CA THR A 335 -10.85 9.58 24.99
C THR A 335 -11.76 9.61 26.21
N THR A 336 -12.58 10.65 26.35
CA THR A 336 -13.76 10.64 27.26
C THR A 336 -15.04 10.24 26.54
N ASP A 337 -15.04 10.26 25.20
CA ASP A 337 -16.16 9.92 24.32
C ASP A 337 -16.07 8.46 23.86
N ALA A 338 -17.09 7.68 24.20
CA ALA A 338 -17.19 6.26 23.83
C ALA A 338 -17.51 6.04 22.34
N ASN A 339 -17.95 7.05 21.58
CA ASN A 339 -18.17 6.92 20.13
C ASN A 339 -16.86 6.69 19.37
N LYS A 340 -15.74 7.24 19.86
CA LYS A 340 -14.40 7.06 19.26
C LYS A 340 -13.81 5.66 19.37
N LEU A 341 -14.42 4.77 20.17
CA LEU A 341 -13.90 3.41 20.37
C LEU A 341 -13.85 2.60 19.07
N GLU A 342 -14.84 2.76 18.20
CA GLU A 342 -14.89 2.07 16.89
C GLU A 342 -13.76 2.56 15.98
N GLU A 343 -13.51 3.87 15.94
CA GLU A 343 -12.42 4.50 15.17
C GLU A 343 -11.04 4.03 15.66
N TYR A 344 -10.78 4.07 16.98
CA TYR A 344 -9.49 3.62 17.51
C TYR A 344 -9.24 2.13 17.29
N PHE A 345 -10.27 1.28 17.42
CA PHE A 345 -10.15 -0.15 17.10
C PHE A 345 -9.92 -0.41 15.61
N GLN A 346 -10.54 0.39 14.72
CA GLN A 346 -10.24 0.36 13.29
C GLN A 346 -8.78 0.75 13.03
N ASN A 347 -8.33 1.92 13.50
CA ASN A 347 -6.98 2.44 13.30
C ASN A 347 -5.91 1.44 13.79
N ILE A 348 -6.10 0.82 14.96
CA ILE A 348 -5.19 -0.21 15.49
C ILE A 348 -5.15 -1.43 14.55
N SER A 349 -6.30 -1.89 14.05
CA SER A 349 -6.34 -3.03 13.11
C SER A 349 -5.64 -2.72 11.78
N GLU A 350 -5.71 -1.48 11.32
CA GLU A 350 -5.03 -1.00 10.11
C GLU A 350 -3.53 -0.87 10.37
N TRP A 351 -3.10 -0.31 11.51
CA TRP A 351 -1.69 -0.22 11.91
C TRP A 351 -1.01 -1.60 11.99
N ILE A 352 -1.70 -2.63 12.47
CA ILE A 352 -1.18 -4.00 12.47
C ILE A 352 -0.96 -4.55 11.05
N GLN A 353 -1.73 -4.08 10.06
CA GLN A 353 -1.58 -4.42 8.64
C GLN A 353 -0.48 -3.57 7.97
N LEU A 354 -0.41 -2.27 8.28
CA LEU A 354 0.61 -1.36 7.76
C LEU A 354 2.01 -1.75 8.22
N LYS A 355 2.21 -1.98 9.53
CA LYS A 355 3.46 -2.51 10.07
C LYS A 355 3.81 -3.86 9.44
N ALA A 356 2.81 -4.68 9.05
CA ALA A 356 3.07 -5.96 8.40
C ALA A 356 3.73 -5.82 7.00
N ASN A 357 3.29 -4.83 6.21
CA ASN A 357 3.70 -4.69 4.81
C ASN A 357 4.83 -3.68 4.58
N ALA A 358 5.05 -2.74 5.52
CA ALA A 358 6.12 -1.74 5.43
C ALA A 358 7.54 -2.35 5.37
N TRP A 359 8.51 -1.56 4.89
CA TRP A 359 9.91 -1.96 4.69
C TRP A 359 10.10 -3.06 3.66
N THR A 360 9.34 -2.99 2.56
CA THR A 360 9.44 -3.92 1.43
C THR A 360 9.72 -3.16 0.15
N VAL A 361 10.75 -3.57 -0.59
CA VAL A 361 11.03 -3.07 -1.95
C VAL A 361 10.31 -3.95 -2.96
N THR A 362 9.67 -3.31 -3.95
CA THR A 362 9.11 -3.96 -5.15
C THR A 362 9.90 -3.47 -6.35
N ASP A 363 10.39 -4.40 -7.17
CA ASP A 363 11.32 -4.12 -8.25
C ASP A 363 11.01 -4.96 -9.51
N PRO A 364 10.05 -4.51 -10.35
CA PRO A 364 9.68 -5.20 -11.59
C PRO A 364 10.80 -5.13 -12.63
N MET A 365 10.98 -6.17 -13.44
CA MET A 365 11.95 -6.19 -14.55
C MET A 365 11.47 -5.33 -15.74
N GLY A 366 12.41 -4.86 -16.55
CA GLY A 366 12.11 -4.12 -17.77
C GLY A 366 11.43 -5.01 -18.82
N ALA A 367 10.82 -4.40 -19.85
CA ALA A 367 10.17 -5.15 -20.94
C ALA A 367 11.16 -6.04 -21.72
N MET A 368 12.41 -5.58 -21.88
CA MET A 368 13.46 -6.27 -22.63
C MET A 368 14.46 -7.02 -21.73
N VAL A 369 14.15 -7.20 -20.45
CA VAL A 369 15.15 -7.63 -19.45
C VAL A 369 14.61 -8.78 -18.60
N ASN A 370 15.38 -9.87 -18.55
CA ASN A 370 15.06 -11.10 -17.84
C ASN A 370 15.88 -11.21 -16.55
N PHE A 371 15.27 -11.77 -15.51
CA PHE A 371 15.93 -12.04 -14.23
C PHE A 371 16.69 -13.38 -14.28
N GLU A 372 17.99 -13.36 -13.96
CA GLU A 372 18.86 -14.54 -14.05
C GLU A 372 19.14 -15.19 -12.69
N GLY A 373 18.90 -14.49 -11.58
CA GLY A 373 19.10 -15.01 -10.22
C GLY A 373 19.70 -13.99 -9.26
N PHE A 374 19.73 -14.32 -7.97
CA PHE A 374 20.38 -13.50 -6.94
C PHE A 374 21.88 -13.80 -6.84
N ASN A 375 22.71 -12.79 -6.54
CA ASN A 375 24.18 -12.94 -6.46
C ASN A 375 24.66 -13.65 -5.18
N THR A 376 23.73 -14.15 -4.36
CA THR A 376 23.94 -14.87 -3.11
C THR A 376 23.22 -16.20 -3.15
N SER A 377 23.74 -17.24 -2.48
CA SER A 377 23.19 -18.60 -2.56
C SER A 377 21.70 -18.68 -2.22
N SER A 378 20.92 -19.39 -3.06
CA SER A 378 19.47 -19.60 -2.96
C SER A 378 18.93 -19.71 -1.54
N ASP A 379 19.50 -20.64 -0.77
CA ASP A 379 19.06 -21.03 0.58
C ASP A 379 19.08 -19.88 1.61
N ILE A 380 19.79 -18.79 1.29
CA ILE A 380 19.92 -17.59 2.11
C ILE A 380 18.90 -16.52 1.67
N VAL A 381 18.49 -16.51 0.39
CA VAL A 381 17.69 -15.43 -0.21
C VAL A 381 16.19 -15.63 -0.06
N ASP A 382 15.68 -16.85 -0.25
CA ASP A 382 14.25 -17.17 -0.15
C ASP A 382 13.62 -16.76 1.20
N GLU A 383 14.45 -16.60 2.23
CA GLU A 383 14.04 -16.07 3.53
C GLU A 383 13.56 -14.60 3.44
N PHE A 384 14.25 -13.74 2.67
CA PHE A 384 14.12 -12.28 2.72
C PHE A 384 13.89 -11.57 1.37
N ALA A 385 14.09 -12.24 0.23
CA ALA A 385 13.73 -11.71 -1.09
C ALA A 385 13.21 -12.83 -2.01
N THR A 386 12.27 -12.50 -2.88
CA THR A 386 11.69 -13.42 -3.88
C THR A 386 11.74 -12.81 -5.26
N ALA A 387 11.71 -13.65 -6.30
CA ALA A 387 11.52 -13.22 -7.68
C ALA A 387 10.21 -13.83 -8.19
N ASP A 388 9.13 -13.08 -8.09
CA ASP A 388 7.79 -13.53 -8.44
C ASP A 388 7.73 -13.76 -9.97
N ASN A 389 7.60 -15.03 -10.37
CA ASN A 389 7.65 -15.52 -11.74
C ASN A 389 8.86 -15.02 -12.57
N GLY A 390 9.97 -14.65 -11.92
CA GLY A 390 11.14 -14.04 -12.58
C GLY A 390 10.88 -12.64 -13.18
N ARG A 391 9.71 -12.04 -12.94
CA ARG A 391 9.33 -10.72 -13.48
C ARG A 391 9.36 -9.60 -12.45
N THR A 392 9.26 -9.90 -11.16
CA THR A 392 9.36 -8.88 -10.09
C THR A 392 10.17 -9.37 -8.91
N VAL A 393 11.27 -8.66 -8.59
CA VAL A 393 12.01 -8.87 -7.34
C VAL A 393 11.26 -8.16 -6.21
N LYS A 394 10.97 -8.89 -5.13
CA LYS A 394 10.46 -8.34 -3.86
C LYS A 394 11.50 -8.56 -2.77
N TRP A 395 11.70 -7.58 -1.92
CA TRP A 395 12.75 -7.62 -0.88
C TRP A 395 12.26 -7.05 0.45
N ASP A 396 12.23 -7.89 1.48
CA ASP A 396 11.83 -7.56 2.85
C ASP A 396 13.06 -7.17 3.70
N LEU A 397 13.14 -5.89 4.07
CA LEU A 397 14.25 -5.35 4.84
C LEU A 397 14.18 -5.73 6.33
N LYS A 398 13.00 -6.06 6.88
CA LYS A 398 12.85 -6.52 8.28
C LYS A 398 13.50 -7.88 8.45
N LYS A 399 13.27 -8.79 7.49
CA LYS A 399 13.95 -10.10 7.46
C LYS A 399 15.45 -9.98 7.17
N SER A 400 15.85 -9.00 6.38
CA SER A 400 17.27 -8.65 6.20
C SER A 400 17.91 -8.19 7.54
N SER A 401 17.18 -7.40 8.34
CA SER A 401 17.56 -7.02 9.72
C SER A 401 17.61 -8.23 10.66
N ALA A 402 16.69 -9.21 10.50
CA ALA A 402 16.66 -10.46 11.27
C ALA A 402 17.95 -11.29 11.12
N GLY A 403 18.42 -11.46 9.88
CA GLY A 403 19.67 -12.15 9.57
C GLY A 403 20.96 -11.36 9.86
N GLY A 404 20.86 -10.13 10.40
CA GLY A 404 22.02 -9.24 10.60
C GLY A 404 22.65 -8.73 9.30
N ARG A 405 21.89 -8.68 8.20
CA ARG A 405 22.36 -8.39 6.83
C ARG A 405 22.24 -6.91 6.50
N TYR A 406 22.82 -6.09 7.35
CA TYR A 406 23.01 -4.65 7.15
C TYR A 406 24.40 -4.24 7.63
N THR A 407 24.91 -3.11 7.16
CA THR A 407 26.13 -2.49 7.71
C THR A 407 25.78 -1.21 8.46
N VAL A 408 26.44 -0.99 9.60
CA VAL A 408 26.33 0.28 10.34
C VAL A 408 27.45 1.20 9.87
N ARG A 409 27.09 2.39 9.42
CA ARG A 409 28.01 3.48 9.09
C ARG A 409 27.89 4.55 10.17
N ASP A 410 28.92 4.67 11.02
CA ASP A 410 29.00 5.76 11.99
C ASP A 410 29.28 7.10 11.25
N LEU A 411 28.48 8.12 11.53
CA LEU A 411 28.63 9.47 11.01
C LEU A 411 29.30 10.40 12.04
N SER A 412 29.68 11.60 11.59
CA SER A 412 30.15 12.66 12.49
C SER A 412 29.08 13.01 13.54
N ALA A 413 29.52 13.36 14.76
CA ALA A 413 28.68 13.65 15.93
C ALA A 413 27.93 12.45 16.56
N GLY A 414 28.16 11.22 16.10
CA GLY A 414 27.62 10.00 16.75
C GLY A 414 26.27 9.55 16.20
N GLU A 415 25.78 10.19 15.14
CA GLU A 415 24.70 9.68 14.30
C GLU A 415 25.13 8.38 13.59
N LYS A 416 24.16 7.57 13.17
CA LYS A 416 24.38 6.29 12.47
C LYS A 416 23.49 6.19 11.25
N GLU A 417 24.01 5.51 10.22
CA GLU A 417 23.25 5.04 9.07
C GLU A 417 23.26 3.50 9.08
N TYR A 418 22.11 2.91 8.77
CA TYR A 418 21.92 1.46 8.61
C TYR A 418 21.72 1.17 7.13
N VAL A 419 22.69 0.51 6.52
CA VAL A 419 22.74 0.27 5.07
C VAL A 419 22.38 -1.19 4.78
N TYR A 420 21.25 -1.37 4.10
CA TYR A 420 20.72 -2.65 3.62
C TYR A 420 21.02 -2.76 2.13
N THR A 421 21.39 -3.96 1.65
CA THR A 421 21.73 -4.20 0.24
C THR A 421 21.20 -5.52 -0.28
N LEU A 422 20.72 -5.54 -1.53
CA LEU A 422 20.40 -6.74 -2.29
C LEU A 422 21.02 -6.68 -3.69
N SER A 423 21.58 -7.79 -4.15
CA SER A 423 22.28 -7.90 -5.45
C SER A 423 21.70 -9.06 -6.27
N TYR A 424 21.41 -8.80 -7.54
CA TYR A 424 20.88 -9.80 -8.47
C TYR A 424 21.35 -9.57 -9.91
N GLN A 425 21.30 -10.62 -10.72
CA GLN A 425 21.71 -10.61 -12.12
C GLN A 425 20.50 -10.44 -13.04
N VAL A 426 20.70 -9.67 -14.11
CA VAL A 426 19.73 -9.50 -15.20
C VAL A 426 20.41 -9.67 -16.55
N LYS A 427 19.64 -10.18 -17.52
CA LYS A 427 20.08 -10.34 -18.91
C LYS A 427 19.21 -9.52 -19.86
N LEU A 428 19.85 -8.77 -20.74
CA LEU A 428 19.16 -8.09 -21.85
C LEU A 428 18.75 -9.13 -22.89
N ASP A 429 17.48 -9.17 -23.24
CA ASP A 429 16.92 -10.03 -24.27
C ASP A 429 17.09 -9.40 -25.65
N THR A 430 18.15 -9.82 -26.34
CA THR A 430 18.50 -9.37 -27.68
C THR A 430 17.84 -10.18 -28.81
N LEU A 431 17.16 -11.29 -28.51
CA LEU A 431 16.47 -12.12 -29.51
C LEU A 431 14.99 -11.73 -29.65
N ASN A 432 14.41 -11.13 -28.62
CA ASN A 432 13.06 -10.55 -28.66
C ASN A 432 12.85 -9.64 -29.90
N PRO A 433 11.78 -9.83 -30.71
CA PRO A 433 11.56 -9.08 -31.96
C PRO A 433 11.49 -7.55 -31.81
N ALA A 434 11.16 -7.04 -30.62
CA ALA A 434 11.16 -5.61 -30.33
C ALA A 434 12.57 -5.03 -30.16
N PHE A 435 13.61 -5.85 -29.94
CA PHE A 435 14.99 -5.40 -29.75
C PHE A 435 15.54 -4.65 -30.97
N LYS A 436 16.21 -3.52 -30.71
CA LYS A 436 16.93 -2.70 -31.68
C LYS A 436 18.22 -2.21 -31.01
N ALA A 437 19.37 -2.31 -31.69
CA ALA A 437 20.61 -1.73 -31.19
C ALA A 437 20.67 -0.19 -31.36
N GLN A 438 19.85 0.36 -32.28
CA GLN A 438 19.75 1.78 -32.56
C GLN A 438 18.29 2.25 -32.61
N ASP A 439 18.07 3.52 -32.21
CA ASP A 439 16.79 4.20 -32.32
C ASP A 439 16.46 4.56 -33.79
N ALA A 440 15.25 5.06 -34.04
CA ALA A 440 14.83 5.49 -35.39
C ALA A 440 15.62 6.69 -35.97
N SER A 441 16.52 7.30 -35.18
CA SER A 441 17.44 8.37 -35.59
C SER A 441 18.89 7.89 -35.77
N GLY A 442 19.19 6.62 -35.52
CA GLY A 442 20.52 6.02 -35.61
C GLY A 442 21.40 6.19 -34.36
N ASN A 443 20.86 6.65 -33.23
CA ASN A 443 21.59 6.69 -31.95
C ASN A 443 21.51 5.34 -31.24
N THR A 444 22.42 5.04 -30.31
CA THR A 444 22.32 3.85 -29.45
C THR A 444 21.00 3.82 -28.68
N GLN A 445 20.23 2.73 -28.85
CA GLN A 445 19.02 2.50 -28.08
C GLN A 445 19.38 2.01 -26.67
N TYR A 446 18.77 2.63 -25.66
CA TYR A 446 18.88 2.21 -24.26
C TYR A 446 17.56 1.64 -23.78
N TYR A 447 17.63 0.61 -22.94
CA TYR A 447 16.49 -0.06 -22.33
C TYR A 447 16.59 0.04 -20.80
N PRO A 448 15.53 0.41 -20.08
CA PRO A 448 15.53 0.38 -18.62
C PRO A 448 15.67 -1.07 -18.12
N THR A 449 16.50 -1.30 -17.10
CA THR A 449 16.65 -2.66 -16.53
C THR A 449 15.39 -3.13 -15.81
N ASN A 450 14.52 -2.20 -15.40
CA ASN A 450 13.40 -2.41 -14.51
C ASN A 450 12.22 -1.49 -14.86
N GLY A 451 11.04 -1.81 -14.35
CA GLY A 451 9.92 -0.86 -14.27
C GLY A 451 10.06 0.07 -13.07
N VAL A 452 8.93 0.56 -12.53
CA VAL A 452 8.93 1.41 -11.34
C VAL A 452 9.40 0.62 -10.10
N THR A 453 10.62 0.87 -9.66
CA THR A 453 11.17 0.32 -8.42
C THR A 453 10.82 1.21 -7.23
N SER A 454 10.16 0.66 -6.19
CA SER A 454 9.72 1.42 -5.01
C SER A 454 10.03 0.68 -3.70
N LEU A 455 10.34 1.43 -2.64
CA LEU A 455 10.36 0.98 -1.25
C LEU A 455 9.11 1.52 -0.55
N TYR A 456 8.24 0.65 -0.09
CA TYR A 456 7.16 1.03 0.82
C TYR A 456 7.70 1.06 2.26
N TYR A 457 7.51 2.17 2.99
CA TYR A 457 8.05 2.34 4.34
C TYR A 457 7.06 3.03 5.29
N THR A 458 7.33 2.95 6.59
CA THR A 458 6.57 3.68 7.62
C THR A 458 7.50 4.49 8.51
N LEU A 459 7.00 5.64 8.96
CA LEU A 459 7.63 6.48 9.97
C LEU A 459 6.70 6.65 11.16
N GLU A 460 7.28 6.68 12.35
CA GLU A 460 6.60 7.09 13.57
C GLU A 460 6.92 8.57 13.79
N SER A 461 5.91 9.42 13.75
CA SER A 461 6.07 10.86 13.97
C SER A 461 6.42 11.16 15.44
N ALA A 462 6.95 12.36 15.70
CA ALA A 462 7.19 12.85 17.07
C ALA A 462 5.90 13.00 17.94
N THR A 463 4.73 12.73 17.36
CA THR A 463 3.41 12.68 18.01
C THR A 463 2.85 11.25 18.11
N GLU A 464 3.69 10.22 17.97
CA GLU A 464 3.33 8.78 18.02
C GLU A 464 2.27 8.35 16.98
N GLN A 465 2.10 9.14 15.92
CA GLN A 465 1.23 8.80 14.79
C GLN A 465 2.07 8.13 13.69
N LEU A 466 1.67 6.92 13.29
CA LEU A 466 2.30 6.19 12.20
C LEU A 466 1.85 6.74 10.84
N THR A 467 2.80 7.09 9.98
CA THR A 467 2.58 7.48 8.57
C THR A 467 3.28 6.50 7.65
N ALA A 468 2.65 6.16 6.52
CA ALA A 468 3.25 5.30 5.49
C ALA A 468 3.48 6.10 4.20
N ASP A 469 4.56 5.78 3.47
CA ASP A 469 5.00 6.50 2.28
C ASP A 469 5.88 5.61 1.37
N TYR A 470 6.22 6.11 0.18
CA TYR A 470 7.04 5.42 -0.82
C TYR A 470 8.33 6.17 -1.14
N ALA A 471 9.43 5.43 -1.26
CA ALA A 471 10.71 5.94 -1.75
C ALA A 471 11.06 5.24 -3.06
N TYR A 472 11.12 5.99 -4.16
CA TYR A 472 11.35 5.46 -5.51
C TYR A 472 12.83 5.51 -5.90
N PHE A 473 13.28 4.51 -6.66
CA PHE A 473 14.68 4.38 -7.09
C PHE A 473 14.83 4.85 -8.55
N ASN A 474 15.94 5.51 -8.88
CA ASN A 474 16.31 5.76 -10.28
C ASN A 474 16.62 4.43 -11.00
N ILE A 475 16.22 4.32 -12.26
CA ILE A 475 16.29 3.05 -13.00
C ILE A 475 17.52 3.03 -13.91
N PRO A 476 18.46 2.07 -13.75
CA PRO A 476 19.58 1.90 -14.66
C PRO A 476 19.12 1.55 -16.08
N SER A 477 19.99 1.78 -17.06
CA SER A 477 19.73 1.38 -18.44
C SER A 477 20.87 0.58 -19.06
N VAL A 478 20.55 -0.22 -20.07
CA VAL A 478 21.46 -1.09 -20.81
C VAL A 478 21.24 -0.97 -22.31
N ASN A 479 22.26 -1.27 -23.12
CA ASN A 479 22.17 -1.33 -24.58
C ASN A 479 22.76 -2.64 -25.12
N GLY A 480 22.16 -3.16 -26.19
CA GLY A 480 22.66 -4.33 -26.91
C GLY A 480 23.46 -3.95 -28.15
N PHE A 481 24.05 -4.96 -28.80
CA PHE A 481 24.72 -4.80 -30.09
C PHE A 481 24.11 -5.74 -31.14
N THR A 482 24.36 -5.42 -32.40
CA THR A 482 24.16 -6.32 -33.54
C THR A 482 25.46 -6.41 -34.34
N GLY A 483 25.67 -7.51 -35.06
CA GLY A 483 26.79 -7.68 -35.98
C GLY A 483 26.34 -8.10 -37.37
N ASP A 484 27.11 -7.69 -38.38
CA ASP A 484 26.84 -7.96 -39.79
C ASP A 484 27.87 -8.95 -40.34
N ILE A 485 27.45 -9.85 -41.22
CA ILE A 485 28.35 -10.82 -41.87
C ILE A 485 28.10 -10.94 -43.37
N SER A 486 29.19 -11.05 -44.13
CA SER A 486 29.17 -11.24 -45.57
C SER A 486 30.00 -12.47 -45.96
N LEU A 487 29.37 -13.42 -46.66
CA LEU A 487 29.94 -14.72 -47.04
C LEU A 487 29.82 -14.90 -48.57
N LEU A 488 30.71 -15.68 -49.19
CA LEU A 488 30.63 -16.02 -50.62
C LEU A 488 30.07 -17.43 -50.82
N LYS A 489 29.14 -17.57 -51.77
CA LYS A 489 28.57 -18.87 -52.20
C LYS A 489 29.19 -19.32 -53.52
N LYS A 490 29.68 -20.58 -53.59
CA LYS A 490 30.38 -21.12 -54.76
C LYS A 490 29.82 -22.46 -55.27
N GLY A 491 30.17 -22.81 -56.50
CA GLY A 491 29.99 -24.13 -57.08
C GLY A 491 31.27 -24.96 -57.07
N SER A 492 31.18 -26.20 -57.59
CA SER A 492 32.24 -27.22 -57.51
C SER A 492 33.49 -26.90 -58.32
N PHE A 493 33.41 -25.94 -59.24
CA PHE A 493 34.51 -25.49 -60.09
C PHE A 493 35.00 -24.08 -59.72
N GLY A 494 34.50 -23.51 -58.61
CA GLY A 494 34.86 -22.19 -58.11
C GLY A 494 34.07 -21.03 -58.70
N GLU A 495 33.05 -21.31 -59.50
CA GLU A 495 32.06 -20.35 -59.98
C GLU A 495 31.20 -19.79 -58.83
N LEU A 496 30.64 -18.59 -59.00
CA LEU A 496 29.69 -18.01 -58.05
C LEU A 496 28.29 -18.60 -58.29
N VAL A 497 27.52 -18.77 -57.21
CA VAL A 497 26.19 -19.40 -57.26
C VAL A 497 25.16 -18.48 -56.62
N GLU A 498 24.17 -18.05 -57.40
CA GLU A 498 23.04 -17.21 -56.97
C GLU A 498 21.85 -18.06 -56.48
N GLY A 499 20.99 -17.47 -55.65
CA GLY A 499 19.65 -18.00 -55.38
C GLY A 499 19.61 -19.07 -54.29
N ALA A 500 20.76 -19.39 -53.68
CA ALA A 500 20.80 -20.22 -52.49
C ALA A 500 20.22 -19.41 -51.33
N VAL A 501 19.16 -19.93 -50.72
CA VAL A 501 18.52 -19.35 -49.53
C VAL A 501 19.07 -20.04 -48.31
N PHE A 502 19.53 -19.24 -47.35
CA PHE A 502 20.01 -19.70 -46.06
C PHE A 502 19.09 -19.24 -44.95
N THR A 503 18.87 -20.12 -43.97
CA THR A 503 18.23 -19.76 -42.71
C THR A 503 19.28 -19.81 -41.59
N LEU A 504 19.30 -18.76 -40.77
CA LEU A 504 20.09 -18.62 -39.56
C LEU A 504 19.19 -18.89 -38.36
N THR A 505 19.54 -19.87 -37.52
CA THR A 505 18.83 -20.18 -36.25
C THR A 505 19.81 -20.20 -35.09
N THR A 506 19.33 -20.12 -33.84
CA THR A 506 20.15 -20.33 -32.64
C THR A 506 19.56 -21.41 -31.75
N ALA A 507 20.36 -21.97 -30.85
CA ALA A 507 19.89 -22.88 -29.80
C ALA A 507 19.41 -22.14 -28.54
N ASP A 508 19.69 -20.84 -28.44
CA ASP A 508 19.28 -20.00 -27.30
C ASP A 508 17.79 -19.62 -27.35
N ASP A 509 17.20 -19.61 -28.55
CA ASP A 509 15.77 -19.41 -28.83
C ASP A 509 15.38 -20.26 -30.07
N PRO A 510 14.54 -21.30 -29.93
CA PRO A 510 14.09 -22.14 -31.04
C PRO A 510 13.22 -21.43 -32.09
N ASP A 511 12.53 -20.35 -31.71
CA ASP A 511 11.59 -19.62 -32.59
C ASP A 511 12.32 -18.51 -33.38
N PHE A 512 13.53 -18.14 -32.97
CA PHE A 512 14.36 -17.18 -33.69
C PHE A 512 14.83 -17.72 -35.06
N SER A 513 14.51 -16.98 -36.12
CA SER A 513 15.08 -17.22 -37.46
C SER A 513 15.31 -15.93 -38.24
N MET A 514 16.40 -15.90 -39.03
CA MET A 514 16.66 -14.89 -40.06
C MET A 514 16.95 -15.60 -41.39
N GLN A 515 16.57 -14.99 -42.51
CA GLN A 515 16.87 -15.51 -43.84
C GLN A 515 17.69 -14.53 -44.68
N ALA A 516 18.57 -15.07 -45.53
CA ALA A 516 19.25 -14.31 -46.57
C ALA A 516 19.47 -15.17 -47.81
N THR A 517 19.54 -14.50 -48.97
CA THR A 517 19.72 -15.13 -50.28
C THR A 517 21.00 -14.63 -50.92
N SER A 518 21.77 -15.54 -51.52
CA SER A 518 22.97 -15.20 -52.31
C SER A 518 22.63 -14.45 -53.59
N THR A 519 23.42 -13.40 -53.90
CA THR A 519 23.12 -12.42 -54.97
C THR A 519 24.03 -12.55 -56.21
N LEU A 520 23.59 -11.97 -57.33
CA LEU A 520 24.24 -12.01 -58.65
C LEU A 520 25.32 -10.92 -58.90
N ASP A 521 25.77 -10.21 -57.86
CA ASP A 521 26.77 -9.13 -58.02
C ASP A 521 28.16 -9.66 -58.42
N GLU A 522 29.11 -8.76 -58.70
CA GLU A 522 30.48 -9.14 -59.12
C GLU A 522 31.26 -9.97 -58.06
N ASN A 523 30.69 -10.18 -56.86
CA ASN A 523 31.32 -10.84 -55.73
C ASN A 523 30.57 -12.12 -55.26
N GLY A 524 29.28 -12.27 -55.56
CA GLY A 524 28.47 -13.44 -55.17
C GLY A 524 28.17 -13.49 -53.68
N ASN A 525 27.89 -12.32 -53.10
CA ASN A 525 27.74 -12.17 -51.65
C ASN A 525 26.38 -12.65 -51.13
N LEU A 526 26.42 -13.37 -50.02
CA LEU A 526 25.34 -13.53 -49.03
C LEU A 526 25.61 -12.52 -47.91
N VAL A 527 24.65 -11.65 -47.61
CA VAL A 527 24.77 -10.64 -46.55
C VAL A 527 23.65 -10.82 -45.53
N LEU A 528 24.01 -10.87 -44.25
CA LEU A 528 23.10 -10.82 -43.11
C LEU A 528 23.52 -9.63 -42.24
N GLU A 529 22.65 -8.63 -42.14
CA GLU A 529 22.84 -7.43 -41.34
C GLU A 529 21.97 -7.49 -40.07
N GLY A 530 22.39 -6.83 -39.00
CA GLY A 530 21.57 -6.67 -37.80
C GLY A 530 21.41 -7.94 -36.95
N ILE A 531 22.30 -8.94 -37.08
CA ILE A 531 22.23 -10.18 -36.29
C ILE A 531 22.46 -9.83 -34.80
N PRO A 532 21.57 -10.23 -33.86
CA PRO A 532 21.77 -9.95 -32.44
C PRO A 532 23.10 -10.50 -31.89
N SER A 533 23.73 -9.73 -31.01
CA SER A 533 25.03 -10.07 -30.42
C SER A 533 24.87 -10.75 -29.05
N GLY A 534 25.84 -11.60 -28.69
CA GLY A 534 25.83 -12.41 -27.47
C GLY A 534 25.44 -13.89 -27.68
N HIS A 535 25.38 -14.34 -28.92
CA HIS A 535 24.79 -15.64 -29.31
C HIS A 535 25.67 -16.43 -30.30
N THR A 536 25.43 -17.74 -30.37
CA THR A 536 25.94 -18.59 -31.44
C THR A 536 24.80 -19.13 -32.30
N TYR A 537 24.97 -19.04 -33.61
CA TYR A 537 23.99 -19.36 -34.62
C TYR A 537 24.48 -20.49 -35.54
N THR A 538 23.54 -21.19 -36.16
CA THR A 538 23.79 -22.16 -37.22
C THR A 538 23.17 -21.63 -38.51
N LEU A 539 24.00 -21.38 -39.52
CA LEU A 539 23.56 -21.07 -40.87
C LEU A 539 23.40 -22.37 -41.66
N THR A 540 22.22 -22.58 -42.24
CA THR A 540 21.86 -23.79 -43.00
C THR A 540 21.30 -23.41 -44.36
N GLU A 541 21.74 -24.06 -45.44
CA GLU A 541 21.14 -23.89 -46.77
C GLU A 541 19.77 -24.56 -46.79
N THR A 542 18.70 -23.79 -46.89
CA THR A 542 17.31 -24.28 -46.87
C THR A 542 16.70 -24.36 -48.27
N THR A 543 17.31 -23.72 -49.27
CA THR A 543 16.93 -23.89 -50.68
C THR A 543 18.18 -23.95 -51.55
N VAL A 544 18.39 -25.12 -52.14
CA VAL A 544 19.50 -25.40 -53.06
C VAL A 544 19.18 -24.85 -54.45
N PRO A 545 20.07 -24.07 -55.08
CA PRO A 545 19.88 -23.60 -56.46
C PRO A 545 19.78 -24.73 -57.47
N ASN A 546 19.03 -24.47 -58.54
CA ASN A 546 18.92 -25.40 -59.65
C ASN A 546 20.30 -25.76 -60.24
N GLY A 547 20.47 -27.04 -60.54
CA GLY A 547 21.69 -27.62 -61.09
C GLY A 547 22.79 -28.01 -60.12
N TYR A 548 22.56 -27.76 -58.85
CA TYR A 548 23.45 -28.14 -57.77
C TYR A 548 22.80 -29.20 -56.85
N GLN A 549 23.60 -29.88 -56.03
CA GLN A 549 23.17 -30.64 -54.86
C GLN A 549 23.85 -30.09 -53.60
N ASP A 550 23.07 -30.03 -52.51
CA ASP A 550 23.59 -29.69 -51.19
C ASP A 550 24.73 -30.62 -50.80
N ASN A 551 25.77 -30.07 -50.18
CA ASN A 551 26.88 -30.82 -49.60
C ASN A 551 26.62 -31.23 -48.13
N GLY A 552 25.53 -30.75 -47.53
CA GLY A 552 25.09 -31.04 -46.17
C GLY A 552 25.87 -30.28 -45.08
N VAL A 553 26.59 -29.22 -45.44
CA VAL A 553 27.45 -28.46 -44.51
C VAL A 553 26.70 -27.26 -43.92
N THR A 554 26.58 -27.25 -42.59
CA THR A 554 26.15 -26.06 -41.84
C THR A 554 27.35 -25.22 -41.41
N VAL A 555 27.16 -23.91 -41.25
CA VAL A 555 28.22 -22.96 -40.84
C VAL A 555 27.89 -22.39 -39.47
N PRO A 556 28.75 -22.57 -38.45
CA PRO A 556 28.59 -21.90 -37.16
C PRO A 556 28.99 -20.42 -37.29
N ILE A 557 28.13 -19.53 -36.79
CA ILE A 557 28.37 -18.09 -36.73
C ILE A 557 28.26 -17.64 -35.28
N THR A 558 29.31 -17.01 -34.75
CA THR A 558 29.29 -16.39 -33.41
C THR A 558 29.28 -14.89 -33.58
N VAL A 559 28.29 -14.23 -32.96
CA VAL A 559 28.19 -12.77 -32.91
C VAL A 559 28.44 -12.34 -31.48
N ALA A 560 29.52 -11.59 -31.27
CA ALA A 560 29.93 -11.14 -29.95
C ALA A 560 30.50 -9.71 -30.00
N TRP A 561 30.09 -8.87 -29.06
CA TRP A 561 30.44 -7.45 -28.94
C TRP A 561 30.23 -6.65 -30.24
N GLY A 562 29.16 -6.95 -30.98
CA GLY A 562 28.82 -6.35 -32.26
C GLY A 562 29.67 -6.83 -33.46
N ALA A 563 30.54 -7.83 -33.26
CA ALA A 563 31.32 -8.44 -34.34
C ALA A 563 30.79 -9.85 -34.65
N ALA A 564 30.33 -10.06 -35.88
CA ALA A 564 29.99 -11.39 -36.39
C ALA A 564 31.23 -12.09 -36.95
N THR A 565 31.39 -13.37 -36.62
CA THR A 565 32.48 -14.23 -37.10
C THR A 565 31.94 -15.60 -37.49
N ALA A 566 32.44 -16.16 -38.58
CA ALA A 566 32.13 -17.52 -39.01
C ALA A 566 33.41 -18.35 -39.09
N ASP A 567 33.40 -19.56 -38.54
CA ASP A 567 34.53 -20.49 -38.62
C ASP A 567 34.46 -21.27 -39.95
N ILE A 568 35.06 -20.70 -40.99
CA ILE A 568 34.96 -21.18 -42.38
C ILE A 568 36.30 -21.74 -42.84
N ILE A 569 36.32 -23.06 -43.10
CA ILE A 569 37.27 -23.66 -44.03
C ILE A 569 36.90 -23.15 -45.44
N SER A 570 37.86 -22.71 -46.26
CA SER A 570 37.62 -21.95 -47.52
C SER A 570 36.63 -22.55 -48.51
N ASP A 571 36.39 -23.85 -48.38
CA ASP A 571 35.59 -24.67 -49.28
C ASP A 571 34.33 -25.20 -48.57
N ALA A 572 33.89 -24.61 -47.44
CA ALA A 572 32.70 -25.08 -46.71
C ALA A 572 31.37 -24.75 -47.42
N ILE A 573 31.26 -23.54 -47.99
CA ILE A 573 30.01 -23.01 -48.57
C ILE A 573 30.00 -23.21 -50.09
N HIS A 574 29.98 -24.46 -50.53
CA HIS A 574 29.90 -24.83 -51.95
C HIS A 574 28.85 -25.91 -52.20
N ASN A 575 28.34 -26.00 -53.43
CA ASN A 575 27.49 -27.14 -53.83
C ASN A 575 28.17 -28.02 -54.88
N GLU A 576 27.77 -29.30 -54.93
CA GLU A 576 28.25 -30.26 -55.93
C GLU A 576 27.42 -30.22 -57.22
N SER A 577 28.04 -30.55 -58.36
CA SER A 577 27.39 -30.69 -59.67
C SER A 577 26.94 -32.13 -59.92
N LYS A 578 25.70 -32.33 -60.38
CA LYS A 578 25.11 -33.67 -60.64
C LYS A 578 25.62 -34.28 -61.97
N LEU A 579 25.55 -35.62 -62.11
CA LEU A 579 25.96 -36.41 -63.30
C LEU A 579 24.85 -37.34 -63.81
N LEU A 580 24.92 -37.80 -65.08
CA LEU A 580 23.94 -38.71 -65.72
C LEU A 580 24.59 -40.04 -66.16
N ASP A 581 24.14 -41.14 -65.57
CA ASP A 581 24.84 -42.44 -65.63
C ASP A 581 24.67 -43.18 -66.98
N LYS A 582 23.42 -43.26 -67.48
CA LYS A 582 23.06 -43.83 -68.78
C LYS A 582 21.81 -43.18 -69.37
N LEU A 583 21.61 -43.32 -70.68
CA LEU A 583 20.54 -42.63 -71.41
C LEU A 583 20.07 -43.46 -72.62
N THR A 584 18.81 -43.92 -72.62
CA THR A 584 18.22 -44.83 -73.62
C THR A 584 17.06 -44.16 -74.33
N VAL A 585 17.03 -44.19 -75.67
CA VAL A 585 15.88 -43.78 -76.49
C VAL A 585 14.97 -44.96 -76.81
N THR A 586 13.66 -44.71 -76.78
CA THR A 586 12.60 -45.66 -77.15
C THR A 586 11.64 -45.02 -78.16
N LYS A 587 11.15 -45.78 -79.14
CA LYS A 587 10.17 -45.34 -80.14
C LYS A 587 8.79 -45.92 -79.84
N ILE A 588 7.82 -45.05 -79.59
CA ILE A 588 6.41 -45.36 -79.41
C ILE A 588 5.60 -44.73 -80.56
N TRP A 589 4.40 -45.27 -80.78
CA TRP A 589 3.41 -44.76 -81.73
C TRP A 589 2.08 -44.58 -80.99
N ASP A 590 1.59 -43.34 -80.90
CA ASP A 590 0.36 -42.99 -80.19
C ASP A 590 -0.69 -42.43 -81.17
N ASP A 591 -1.41 -43.34 -81.80
CA ASP A 591 -2.31 -43.09 -82.91
C ASP A 591 -3.62 -43.91 -82.79
N ASP A 592 -4.02 -44.22 -81.56
CA ASP A 592 -5.22 -45.03 -81.24
C ASP A 592 -5.26 -46.36 -82.03
N GLY A 593 -4.11 -47.06 -82.08
CA GLY A 593 -3.94 -48.30 -82.84
C GLY A 593 -3.83 -48.10 -84.35
N ASN A 594 -3.31 -46.95 -84.79
CA ASN A 594 -3.31 -46.44 -86.16
C ASN A 594 -4.73 -46.22 -86.70
N ARG A 595 -5.61 -45.62 -85.89
CA ARG A 595 -7.03 -45.30 -86.20
C ARG A 595 -7.19 -44.58 -87.53
N ASP A 596 -6.29 -43.62 -87.79
CA ASP A 596 -6.34 -42.73 -88.95
C ASP A 596 -5.39 -43.14 -90.11
N GLY A 597 -4.51 -44.15 -89.90
CA GLY A 597 -4.08 -45.09 -90.96
C GLY A 597 -2.74 -44.86 -91.70
N VAL A 598 -1.70 -44.27 -91.09
CA VAL A 598 -0.58 -43.61 -91.81
C VAL A 598 0.87 -44.08 -91.54
N ARG A 599 1.12 -45.12 -90.72
CA ARG A 599 2.47 -45.49 -90.19
C ARG A 599 3.56 -46.05 -91.18
N PRO A 600 4.84 -45.63 -91.10
CA PRO A 600 5.99 -46.10 -91.94
C PRO A 600 6.77 -47.33 -91.41
N SER A 601 7.83 -47.75 -92.12
CA SER A 601 8.57 -49.02 -91.89
C SER A 601 9.92 -48.96 -91.15
N SER A 602 10.62 -47.81 -91.12
CA SER A 602 11.84 -47.59 -90.32
C SER A 602 12.08 -46.09 -90.12
N ILE A 603 12.93 -45.72 -89.15
CA ILE A 603 13.23 -44.32 -88.76
C ILE A 603 14.73 -44.13 -88.48
N ARG A 604 15.17 -42.86 -88.36
CA ARG A 604 16.54 -42.49 -88.00
C ARG A 604 16.55 -41.37 -86.97
N VAL A 605 17.43 -41.46 -85.98
CA VAL A 605 17.43 -40.64 -84.76
C VAL A 605 18.82 -40.07 -84.46
N GLN A 606 18.91 -38.77 -84.23
CA GLN A 606 20.13 -38.05 -83.84
C GLN A 606 20.08 -37.70 -82.35
N LEU A 607 21.15 -37.97 -81.60
CA LEU A 607 21.32 -37.42 -80.24
C LEU A 607 21.91 -36.01 -80.33
N LEU A 608 21.44 -35.11 -79.48
CA LEU A 608 21.85 -33.72 -79.35
C LEU A 608 22.24 -33.46 -77.89
N ALA A 609 23.18 -32.54 -77.66
CA ALA A 609 23.54 -32.02 -76.35
C ALA A 609 23.47 -30.49 -76.40
N ASP A 610 22.64 -29.88 -75.55
CA ASP A 610 22.34 -28.44 -75.58
C ASP A 610 21.86 -27.94 -76.96
N GLY A 611 21.18 -28.80 -77.73
CA GLY A 611 20.69 -28.52 -79.08
C GLY A 611 21.73 -28.63 -80.20
N GLU A 612 22.98 -29.03 -79.92
CA GLU A 612 23.99 -29.33 -80.96
C GLU A 612 24.17 -30.84 -81.16
N ALA A 613 24.40 -31.28 -82.40
CA ALA A 613 24.47 -32.70 -82.76
C ALA A 613 25.64 -33.43 -82.08
N TYR A 614 25.30 -34.41 -81.24
CA TYR A 614 26.23 -35.17 -80.42
C TYR A 614 26.43 -36.59 -80.98
N GLY A 615 27.47 -36.74 -81.82
CA GLY A 615 27.79 -38.01 -82.49
C GLY A 615 27.01 -38.25 -83.79
N ASN A 616 27.07 -39.49 -84.31
CA ASN A 616 26.39 -39.88 -85.54
C ASN A 616 24.94 -40.34 -85.26
N PRO A 617 23.99 -40.17 -86.20
CA PRO A 617 22.63 -40.66 -86.03
C PRO A 617 22.54 -42.20 -85.97
N ALA A 618 21.70 -42.71 -85.08
CA ALA A 618 21.27 -44.10 -85.00
C ALA A 618 20.12 -44.40 -85.99
N GLU A 619 19.96 -45.67 -86.33
CA GLU A 619 18.83 -46.20 -87.11
C GLU A 619 18.05 -47.15 -86.20
N LEU A 620 16.71 -47.03 -86.17
CA LEU A 620 15.83 -47.86 -85.36
C LEU A 620 14.82 -48.57 -86.28
N SER A 621 14.61 -49.87 -86.02
CA SER A 621 13.69 -50.72 -86.77
C SER A 621 13.06 -51.80 -85.89
N ALA A 622 12.10 -52.53 -86.46
CA ALA A 622 11.42 -53.66 -85.80
C ALA A 622 12.35 -54.85 -85.44
N ASP A 623 13.62 -54.84 -85.85
CA ASP A 623 14.63 -55.85 -85.45
C ASP A 623 15.35 -55.48 -84.14
N GLN A 624 15.11 -54.29 -83.57
CA GLN A 624 15.78 -53.75 -82.38
C GLN A 624 14.77 -53.33 -81.31
N ILE A 625 14.10 -54.31 -80.72
CA ILE A 625 12.97 -54.10 -79.81
C ILE A 625 13.28 -54.39 -78.33
N ASP A 626 12.55 -53.70 -77.44
CA ASP A 626 12.45 -54.06 -76.02
C ASP A 626 11.55 -55.29 -75.79
N ASN A 627 11.28 -55.62 -74.53
CA ASN A 627 10.44 -56.77 -74.17
C ASN A 627 8.94 -56.57 -74.47
N ASP A 628 8.51 -55.33 -74.74
CA ASP A 628 7.13 -54.93 -75.01
C ASP A 628 6.86 -54.68 -76.51
N GLY A 629 7.92 -54.67 -77.34
CA GLY A 629 7.87 -54.57 -78.80
C GLY A 629 8.20 -53.18 -79.37
N ASN A 630 8.59 -52.22 -78.53
CA ASN A 630 8.97 -50.86 -78.94
C ASN A 630 10.42 -50.82 -79.43
N TRP A 631 10.76 -49.95 -80.38
CA TRP A 631 12.12 -49.91 -80.96
C TRP A 631 13.06 -49.09 -80.07
N THR A 632 14.30 -49.53 -79.80
CA THR A 632 15.17 -48.90 -78.77
C THR A 632 16.66 -48.77 -79.15
N TYR A 633 17.37 -47.81 -78.51
CA TYR A 633 18.82 -47.60 -78.64
C TYR A 633 19.41 -46.91 -77.37
N THR A 634 20.69 -47.12 -77.01
CA THR A 634 21.26 -46.64 -75.73
C THR A 634 22.65 -45.98 -75.84
N TRP A 635 22.86 -44.92 -75.06
CA TRP A 635 24.13 -44.22 -74.81
C TRP A 635 24.48 -44.24 -73.30
N GLU A 636 25.76 -44.09 -72.92
CA GLU A 636 26.23 -44.21 -71.52
C GLU A 636 27.28 -43.12 -71.16
N GLY A 637 27.33 -42.69 -69.90
CA GLY A 637 28.38 -41.84 -69.31
C GLY A 637 28.36 -40.36 -69.72
N LEU A 638 27.33 -39.60 -69.31
CA LEU A 638 27.06 -38.24 -69.78
C LEU A 638 27.08 -37.16 -68.66
N PRO A 639 27.67 -35.96 -68.88
CA PRO A 639 27.55 -34.84 -67.94
C PRO A 639 26.11 -34.30 -67.85
N ALA A 640 25.52 -34.20 -66.64
CA ALA A 640 24.15 -33.68 -66.47
C ALA A 640 24.07 -32.15 -66.40
N TYR A 641 25.15 -31.45 -66.04
CA TYR A 641 25.17 -29.99 -65.89
C TYR A 641 26.46 -29.40 -66.47
N LYS A 642 26.38 -28.14 -66.93
CA LYS A 642 27.45 -27.39 -67.57
C LYS A 642 27.31 -25.91 -67.18
N ASN A 643 28.23 -25.43 -66.35
CA ASN A 643 28.20 -24.09 -65.75
C ASN A 643 26.89 -23.78 -65.00
N GLY A 644 26.44 -24.69 -64.13
CA GLY A 644 25.19 -24.55 -63.35
C GLY A 644 23.88 -24.79 -64.13
N VAL A 645 23.91 -24.80 -65.46
CA VAL A 645 22.74 -25.07 -66.32
C VAL A 645 22.64 -26.56 -66.64
N LEU A 646 21.42 -27.11 -66.64
CA LEU A 646 21.16 -28.52 -67.02
C LEU A 646 21.59 -28.75 -68.48
N VAL A 647 22.50 -29.71 -68.68
CA VAL A 647 22.81 -30.19 -70.04
C VAL A 647 21.59 -30.95 -70.52
N THR A 648 20.92 -30.37 -71.51
CA THR A 648 19.70 -30.99 -72.04
C THR A 648 20.11 -31.91 -73.18
N TYR A 649 20.10 -33.22 -72.91
CA TYR A 649 20.21 -34.22 -73.97
C TYR A 649 18.85 -34.39 -74.61
N THR A 650 18.80 -34.25 -75.93
CA THR A 650 17.57 -34.39 -76.70
C THR A 650 17.82 -35.32 -77.88
N VAL A 651 16.81 -36.05 -78.32
CA VAL A 651 16.83 -36.83 -79.56
C VAL A 651 15.94 -36.19 -80.62
N GLU A 652 16.38 -36.20 -81.86
CA GLU A 652 15.65 -35.69 -83.01
C GLU A 652 15.48 -36.81 -84.04
N GLU A 653 14.26 -37.04 -84.49
CA GLU A 653 13.93 -37.99 -85.56
C GLU A 653 13.97 -37.27 -86.91
N LEU A 654 14.55 -37.90 -87.92
CA LEU A 654 14.51 -37.35 -89.28
C LEU A 654 13.11 -37.54 -89.87
N ASP A 655 12.52 -36.41 -90.30
CA ASP A 655 11.18 -36.18 -90.86
C ASP A 655 10.36 -37.42 -91.29
N VAL A 656 9.16 -37.56 -90.71
CA VAL A 656 8.23 -38.67 -90.92
C VAL A 656 6.85 -38.13 -91.33
N ASP A 657 6.55 -38.28 -92.63
CA ASP A 657 5.33 -37.78 -93.27
C ASP A 657 4.04 -38.31 -92.60
N GLY A 658 3.15 -37.40 -92.19
CA GLY A 658 1.81 -37.72 -91.67
C GLY A 658 1.67 -37.91 -90.15
N TYR A 659 2.71 -37.69 -89.35
CA TYR A 659 2.65 -37.71 -87.88
C TYR A 659 3.28 -36.45 -87.28
N ASP A 660 2.74 -36.01 -86.14
CA ASP A 660 3.47 -35.08 -85.28
C ASP A 660 4.42 -35.89 -84.39
N SER A 661 5.71 -35.84 -84.72
CA SER A 661 6.77 -36.40 -83.90
C SER A 661 6.91 -35.58 -82.61
N SER A 662 6.24 -36.03 -81.55
CA SER A 662 6.52 -35.55 -80.21
C SER A 662 7.76 -36.26 -79.67
N TYR A 663 8.67 -35.48 -79.12
CA TYR A 663 9.85 -35.97 -78.44
C TYR A 663 9.66 -35.70 -76.96
N ASP A 664 9.39 -36.73 -76.17
CA ASP A 664 9.66 -36.63 -74.74
C ASP A 664 11.17 -36.70 -74.56
N GLN A 665 11.79 -35.53 -74.62
CA GLN A 665 13.21 -35.35 -74.44
C GLN A 665 13.69 -35.68 -73.01
N ASN A 666 12.77 -35.86 -72.04
CA ASN A 666 13.12 -36.21 -70.67
C ASN A 666 13.21 -37.72 -70.47
N SER A 667 12.29 -38.50 -71.06
CA SER A 667 12.37 -39.97 -71.06
C SER A 667 13.15 -40.54 -72.26
N LEU A 668 13.57 -39.68 -73.20
CA LEU A 668 13.96 -40.01 -74.57
C LEU A 668 12.97 -40.96 -75.25
N VAL A 669 11.68 -40.77 -75.03
CA VAL A 669 10.68 -41.46 -75.84
C VAL A 669 10.35 -40.56 -77.03
N ILE A 670 10.60 -41.08 -78.23
CA ILE A 670 10.06 -40.51 -79.45
C ILE A 670 8.68 -41.10 -79.61
N THR A 671 7.63 -40.30 -79.49
CA THR A 671 6.26 -40.73 -79.74
C THR A 671 5.75 -40.00 -80.98
N ASN A 672 5.55 -40.74 -82.07
CA ASN A 672 4.80 -40.17 -83.18
C ASN A 672 3.32 -40.26 -82.83
N THR A 673 2.75 -39.09 -82.57
CA THR A 673 1.45 -38.91 -81.91
C THR A 673 0.43 -38.35 -82.89
N HIS A 674 -0.84 -38.64 -82.62
CA HIS A 674 -2.00 -38.10 -83.32
C HIS A 674 -3.05 -37.65 -82.27
N GLU A 675 -2.84 -36.45 -81.71
CA GLU A 675 -3.22 -36.07 -80.32
C GLU A 675 -4.67 -35.54 -80.08
N ILE A 676 -5.10 -35.55 -78.81
CA ILE A 676 -6.37 -35.00 -78.25
C ILE A 676 -6.12 -34.50 -76.79
N ALA A 677 -6.63 -33.33 -76.34
CA ALA A 677 -6.07 -32.59 -75.16
C ALA A 677 -6.99 -32.24 -73.94
N THR A 678 -6.41 -32.22 -72.71
CA THR A 678 -7.05 -31.93 -71.37
C THR A 678 -6.20 -31.02 -70.42
N VAL A 679 -6.75 -30.59 -69.26
CA VAL A 679 -6.15 -29.73 -68.20
C VAL A 679 -6.66 -30.06 -66.77
N GLU A 680 -6.08 -29.45 -65.72
CA GLU A 680 -6.48 -29.57 -64.29
C GLU A 680 -6.68 -28.20 -63.60
N LYS A 681 -7.40 -28.17 -62.46
CA LYS A 681 -7.63 -26.96 -61.63
C LYS A 681 -7.77 -27.28 -60.13
N THR A 682 -7.11 -26.51 -59.27
CA THR A 682 -7.22 -26.59 -57.79
C THR A 682 -7.83 -25.29 -57.23
N VAL A 683 -8.77 -25.41 -56.28
CA VAL A 683 -9.25 -24.29 -55.44
C VAL A 683 -8.55 -24.30 -54.08
N THR A 684 -8.30 -23.11 -53.53
CA THR A 684 -7.78 -22.90 -52.18
C THR A 684 -8.71 -21.96 -51.40
N LYS A 685 -9.03 -22.30 -50.16
CA LYS A 685 -9.82 -21.50 -49.22
C LYS A 685 -8.93 -20.98 -48.09
N VAL A 686 -8.93 -19.67 -47.93
CA VAL A 686 -8.25 -18.93 -46.86
C VAL A 686 -9.30 -18.34 -45.91
N TRP A 687 -8.99 -18.35 -44.62
CA TRP A 687 -9.77 -17.70 -43.57
C TRP A 687 -8.98 -16.51 -42.99
N ASP A 688 -9.59 -15.33 -42.98
CA ASP A 688 -9.05 -14.08 -42.43
C ASP A 688 -9.94 -13.68 -41.24
N ASP A 689 -9.76 -14.37 -40.11
CA ASP A 689 -10.65 -14.35 -38.93
C ASP A 689 -9.90 -14.54 -37.60
N ASP A 690 -8.65 -14.04 -37.55
CA ASP A 690 -7.73 -14.10 -36.39
C ASP A 690 -7.67 -15.47 -35.71
N GLY A 691 -7.54 -16.53 -36.52
CA GLY A 691 -7.43 -17.90 -36.02
C GLY A 691 -8.76 -18.50 -35.52
N ASN A 692 -9.91 -17.94 -35.93
CA ASN A 692 -11.25 -18.24 -35.40
C ASN A 692 -11.45 -17.78 -33.94
N ARG A 693 -10.95 -16.58 -33.61
CA ARG A 693 -11.06 -15.95 -32.27
C ARG A 693 -12.47 -16.01 -31.68
N ASP A 694 -13.47 -15.64 -32.48
CA ASP A 694 -14.87 -15.54 -32.06
C ASP A 694 -15.65 -16.86 -32.21
N GLY A 695 -15.00 -17.95 -32.64
CA GLY A 695 -15.62 -19.28 -32.75
C GLY A 695 -16.66 -19.42 -33.87
N VAL A 696 -16.85 -18.41 -34.71
CA VAL A 696 -17.91 -18.34 -35.75
C VAL A 696 -17.59 -19.08 -37.05
N ARG A 697 -16.37 -19.60 -37.25
CA ARG A 697 -15.98 -20.28 -38.49
C ARG A 697 -16.86 -21.52 -38.73
N PRO A 698 -17.57 -21.64 -39.87
CA PRO A 698 -18.42 -22.79 -40.14
C PRO A 698 -17.57 -24.06 -40.34
N GLU A 699 -18.10 -25.22 -39.96
CA GLU A 699 -17.39 -26.51 -40.07
C GLU A 699 -17.05 -26.89 -41.54
N THR A 700 -17.89 -26.45 -42.48
CA THR A 700 -17.78 -26.76 -43.91
C THR A 700 -18.27 -25.59 -44.77
N ILE A 701 -17.81 -25.50 -46.02
CA ILE A 701 -18.33 -24.60 -47.05
C ILE A 701 -18.60 -25.35 -48.36
N SER A 702 -19.37 -24.77 -49.28
CA SER A 702 -19.62 -25.36 -50.60
C SER A 702 -19.10 -24.48 -51.74
N VAL A 703 -18.38 -25.09 -52.69
CA VAL A 703 -17.72 -24.43 -53.82
C VAL A 703 -18.13 -25.06 -55.14
N GLN A 704 -18.48 -24.24 -56.12
CA GLN A 704 -18.82 -24.66 -57.49
C GLN A 704 -17.71 -24.24 -58.46
N LEU A 705 -17.26 -25.18 -59.30
CA LEU A 705 -16.43 -24.88 -60.49
C LEU A 705 -17.34 -24.45 -61.65
N TYR A 706 -16.90 -23.48 -62.44
CA TYR A 706 -17.55 -23.02 -63.66
C TYR A 706 -16.59 -23.15 -64.85
N ALA A 707 -17.13 -23.53 -66.01
CA ALA A 707 -16.46 -23.60 -67.30
C ALA A 707 -17.13 -22.61 -68.26
N ASP A 708 -16.39 -21.62 -68.77
CA ASP A 708 -16.88 -20.51 -69.61
C ASP A 708 -18.11 -19.77 -69.03
N GLY A 709 -18.25 -19.77 -67.70
CA GLY A 709 -19.37 -19.14 -66.96
C GLY A 709 -20.57 -20.05 -66.68
N GLU A 710 -20.56 -21.30 -67.16
CA GLU A 710 -21.59 -22.32 -66.86
C GLU A 710 -21.11 -23.29 -65.77
N ALA A 711 -22.01 -23.75 -64.90
CA ALA A 711 -21.64 -24.61 -63.77
C ALA A 711 -21.13 -25.98 -64.26
N TYR A 712 -19.91 -26.35 -63.86
CA TYR A 712 -19.22 -27.56 -64.27
C TYR A 712 -19.20 -28.60 -63.13
N GLY A 713 -19.96 -29.67 -63.30
CA GLY A 713 -20.12 -30.72 -62.28
C GLY A 713 -20.95 -30.26 -61.06
N SER A 714 -21.02 -31.10 -60.04
CA SER A 714 -21.66 -30.77 -58.76
C SER A 714 -20.75 -29.87 -57.89
N PRO A 715 -21.31 -29.05 -56.99
CA PRO A 715 -20.53 -28.39 -55.95
C PRO A 715 -19.76 -29.40 -55.09
N VAL A 716 -18.59 -28.99 -54.62
CA VAL A 716 -17.75 -29.74 -53.68
C VAL A 716 -17.86 -29.11 -52.30
N THR A 717 -17.77 -29.93 -51.25
CA THR A 717 -17.73 -29.45 -49.86
C THR A 717 -16.27 -29.42 -49.43
N LEU A 718 -15.80 -28.25 -48.95
CA LEU A 718 -14.51 -28.10 -48.29
C LEU A 718 -14.72 -28.06 -46.77
N SER A 719 -13.77 -28.64 -46.04
CA SER A 719 -13.79 -28.77 -44.59
C SER A 719 -12.36 -28.90 -44.05
N ALA A 720 -12.20 -28.82 -42.72
CA ALA A 720 -10.90 -28.81 -42.04
C ALA A 720 -10.07 -30.11 -42.18
N ASP A 721 -10.62 -31.18 -42.76
CA ASP A 721 -9.92 -32.41 -43.13
C ASP A 721 -9.27 -32.36 -44.53
N MET A 722 -9.57 -31.33 -45.33
CA MET A 722 -9.04 -31.12 -46.68
C MET A 722 -7.94 -30.05 -46.72
N ILE A 723 -7.06 -30.02 -45.72
CA ILE A 723 -6.00 -29.00 -45.59
C ILE A 723 -4.77 -29.28 -46.46
N ASP A 724 -4.18 -28.22 -47.00
CA ASP A 724 -2.82 -28.22 -47.55
C ASP A 724 -1.74 -28.12 -46.44
N ASN A 725 -0.47 -28.16 -46.84
CA ASN A 725 0.67 -28.03 -45.91
C ASN A 725 0.75 -26.66 -45.19
N SER A 726 -0.08 -25.69 -45.57
CA SER A 726 -0.18 -24.36 -44.95
C SER A 726 -1.47 -24.19 -44.12
N GLY A 727 -2.30 -25.23 -44.00
CA GLY A 727 -3.56 -25.20 -43.25
C GLY A 727 -4.77 -24.66 -44.03
N ASN A 728 -4.62 -24.31 -45.31
CA ASN A 728 -5.73 -23.82 -46.15
C ASN A 728 -6.57 -25.00 -46.66
N TRP A 729 -7.89 -24.86 -46.79
CA TRP A 729 -8.71 -25.95 -47.32
C TRP A 729 -8.60 -26.00 -48.85
N THR A 730 -8.40 -27.16 -49.45
CA THR A 730 -8.12 -27.29 -50.90
C THR A 730 -8.89 -28.43 -51.56
N TYR A 731 -9.14 -28.31 -52.86
CA TYR A 731 -9.71 -29.39 -53.68
C TYR A 731 -9.27 -29.25 -55.14
N THR A 732 -8.98 -30.38 -55.81
CA THR A 732 -8.52 -30.42 -57.21
C THR A 732 -9.51 -31.17 -58.12
N TRP A 733 -9.89 -30.53 -59.22
CA TRP A 733 -10.60 -31.15 -60.34
C TRP A 733 -9.59 -31.53 -61.44
N ASN A 734 -9.55 -32.82 -61.76
CA ASN A 734 -8.69 -33.42 -62.78
C ASN A 734 -9.45 -33.64 -64.11
N ASP A 735 -8.72 -33.98 -65.18
CA ASP A 735 -9.26 -34.44 -66.47
C ASP A 735 -10.29 -33.50 -67.14
N LEU A 736 -10.13 -32.19 -66.93
CA LEU A 736 -10.97 -31.17 -67.52
C LEU A 736 -10.63 -31.01 -69.02
N PRO A 737 -11.59 -30.89 -69.95
CA PRO A 737 -11.27 -30.67 -71.36
C PRO A 737 -10.45 -29.39 -71.59
N ALA A 738 -9.33 -29.47 -72.32
CA ALA A 738 -8.53 -28.28 -72.62
C ALA A 738 -9.26 -27.36 -73.60
N ASN A 739 -10.00 -27.97 -74.54
CA ASN A 739 -10.68 -27.29 -75.62
C ASN A 739 -12.11 -27.79 -75.79
N SER A 740 -13.05 -26.86 -75.98
CA SER A 740 -14.40 -27.15 -76.49
C SER A 740 -14.47 -26.67 -77.94
N ASN A 741 -14.79 -27.57 -78.88
CA ASN A 741 -14.86 -27.26 -80.31
C ASN A 741 -13.60 -26.58 -80.90
N GLY A 742 -12.41 -26.86 -80.35
CA GLY A 742 -11.15 -26.25 -80.78
C GLY A 742 -10.90 -24.82 -80.27
N GLN A 743 -11.55 -24.41 -79.17
CA GLN A 743 -11.25 -23.18 -78.42
C GLN A 743 -10.95 -23.49 -76.95
N PRO A 744 -10.00 -22.80 -76.28
CA PRO A 744 -9.67 -23.05 -74.88
C PRO A 744 -10.79 -22.69 -73.91
N ILE A 745 -11.03 -23.53 -72.90
CA ILE A 745 -12.06 -23.34 -71.86
C ILE A 745 -11.50 -22.50 -70.70
N GLN A 746 -12.23 -21.48 -70.24
CA GLN A 746 -11.91 -20.71 -69.04
C GLN A 746 -12.57 -21.31 -67.80
N TYR A 747 -11.77 -21.57 -66.75
CA TYR A 747 -12.26 -22.12 -65.48
C TYR A 747 -12.20 -21.09 -64.35
N THR A 748 -13.28 -20.98 -63.58
CA THR A 748 -13.40 -20.10 -62.40
C THR A 748 -14.18 -20.80 -61.29
N VAL A 749 -14.05 -20.33 -60.04
CA VAL A 749 -14.76 -20.90 -58.88
C VAL A 749 -15.61 -19.86 -58.18
N GLN A 750 -16.65 -20.33 -57.47
CA GLN A 750 -17.46 -19.51 -56.60
C GLN A 750 -17.89 -20.30 -55.36
N GLU A 751 -17.85 -19.67 -54.19
CA GLU A 751 -18.53 -20.15 -52.98
C GLU A 751 -20.04 -19.99 -53.17
N THR A 752 -20.80 -21.07 -53.03
CA THR A 752 -22.24 -21.10 -53.38
C THR A 752 -23.13 -20.55 -52.28
N GLU A 753 -22.66 -20.61 -51.04
CA GLU A 753 -23.32 -20.07 -49.84
C GLU A 753 -22.23 -19.54 -48.91
N VAL A 754 -22.29 -18.24 -48.59
CA VAL A 754 -21.35 -17.55 -47.71
C VAL A 754 -22.03 -17.35 -46.36
N ASP A 755 -21.35 -17.72 -45.27
CA ASP A 755 -21.86 -17.49 -43.92
C ASP A 755 -22.08 -15.97 -43.67
N PRO A 756 -23.22 -15.54 -43.08
CA PRO A 756 -23.52 -14.12 -42.86
C PRO A 756 -22.49 -13.34 -42.03
N ASN A 757 -21.68 -14.02 -41.20
CA ASN A 757 -20.64 -13.39 -40.39
C ASN A 757 -19.35 -13.10 -41.19
N TYR A 758 -19.28 -13.53 -42.46
CA TYR A 758 -18.10 -13.44 -43.31
C TYR A 758 -18.37 -12.65 -44.60
N THR A 759 -17.34 -11.94 -45.05
CA THR A 759 -17.27 -11.38 -46.41
C THR A 759 -16.37 -12.27 -47.28
N SER A 760 -16.90 -12.75 -48.41
CA SER A 760 -16.19 -13.65 -49.33
C SER A 760 -15.64 -12.89 -50.53
N THR A 761 -14.38 -13.16 -50.87
CA THR A 761 -13.71 -12.62 -52.06
C THR A 761 -13.05 -13.75 -52.85
N VAL A 762 -13.03 -13.64 -54.18
CA VAL A 762 -12.44 -14.64 -55.07
C VAL A 762 -11.37 -13.98 -55.95
N ASN A 763 -10.16 -14.53 -55.92
CA ASN A 763 -9.05 -14.10 -56.78
C ASN A 763 -8.48 -15.31 -57.52
N GLY A 764 -8.81 -15.44 -58.80
CA GLY A 764 -8.47 -16.61 -59.61
C GLY A 764 -9.14 -17.89 -59.07
N MET A 765 -8.35 -18.75 -58.45
CA MET A 765 -8.81 -19.98 -57.80
C MET A 765 -8.71 -19.95 -56.26
N THR A 766 -8.40 -18.79 -55.68
CA THR A 766 -8.38 -18.61 -54.22
C THR A 766 -9.67 -17.93 -53.77
N ILE A 767 -10.31 -18.49 -52.75
CA ILE A 767 -11.47 -17.91 -52.05
C ILE A 767 -10.97 -17.49 -50.67
N THR A 768 -11.21 -16.24 -50.28
CA THR A 768 -10.85 -15.72 -48.95
C THR A 768 -12.12 -15.23 -48.26
N ASN A 769 -12.43 -15.81 -47.10
CA ASN A 769 -13.51 -15.31 -46.23
C ASN A 769 -12.90 -14.54 -45.07
N LYS A 770 -13.32 -13.28 -44.95
CA LYS A 770 -12.91 -12.39 -43.88
C LYS A 770 -14.04 -12.17 -42.87
N HIS A 771 -13.72 -12.33 -41.59
CA HIS A 771 -14.54 -11.91 -40.46
C HIS A 771 -13.85 -10.73 -39.77
N GLU A 772 -14.61 -9.70 -39.41
CA GLU A 772 -14.10 -8.63 -38.55
C GLU A 772 -14.39 -9.03 -37.10
N VAL A 773 -13.34 -9.21 -36.30
CA VAL A 773 -13.42 -9.75 -34.94
C VAL A 773 -14.27 -8.88 -34.02
N GLU A 774 -15.00 -9.50 -33.10
CA GLU A 774 -15.85 -8.77 -32.16
C GLU A 774 -15.01 -8.04 -31.10
N THR A 775 -15.26 -6.73 -30.93
CA THR A 775 -14.63 -5.89 -29.89
C THR A 775 -15.65 -5.26 -28.94
N VAL A 776 -15.19 -4.89 -27.74
CA VAL A 776 -15.95 -4.25 -26.68
C VAL A 776 -15.13 -3.16 -25.99
N ASP A 777 -15.77 -2.04 -25.69
CA ASP A 777 -15.13 -0.98 -24.90
C ASP A 777 -15.38 -1.21 -23.40
N LYS A 778 -14.37 -0.95 -22.57
CA LYS A 778 -14.48 -0.99 -21.10
C LYS A 778 -14.10 0.35 -20.52
N THR A 779 -15.03 0.99 -19.81
CA THR A 779 -14.79 2.28 -19.15
C THR A 779 -14.72 2.10 -17.64
N VAL A 780 -13.56 2.35 -17.04
CA VAL A 780 -13.42 2.46 -15.57
C VAL A 780 -13.82 3.86 -15.12
N THR A 781 -14.54 3.93 -14.00
CA THR A 781 -14.87 5.19 -13.32
C THR A 781 -14.44 5.11 -11.86
N LYS A 782 -13.73 6.15 -11.40
CA LYS A 782 -13.30 6.30 -10.01
C LYS A 782 -14.24 7.26 -9.26
N ILE A 783 -14.79 6.75 -8.17
CA ILE A 783 -15.68 7.44 -7.24
C ILE A 783 -14.90 7.74 -5.95
N TRP A 784 -15.07 8.96 -5.44
CA TRP A 784 -14.49 9.41 -4.18
C TRP A 784 -15.61 9.71 -3.18
N ASP A 785 -15.61 8.98 -2.08
CA ASP A 785 -16.57 9.09 -0.97
C ASP A 785 -15.84 9.64 0.26
N ASP A 786 -15.56 10.96 0.22
CA ASP A 786 -14.66 11.67 1.15
C ASP A 786 -15.14 13.09 1.53
N ASP A 787 -16.45 13.31 1.48
CA ASP A 787 -17.10 14.61 1.75
C ASP A 787 -16.58 15.74 0.83
N ASP A 788 -16.51 15.45 -0.48
CA ASP A 788 -15.97 16.34 -1.54
C ASP A 788 -14.54 16.84 -1.25
N ASN A 789 -13.66 15.92 -0.84
CA ASN A 789 -12.28 16.20 -0.42
C ASN A 789 -12.19 17.29 0.67
N ARG A 790 -13.15 17.33 1.61
CA ARG A 790 -13.19 18.34 2.70
C ARG A 790 -11.86 18.46 3.43
N ASP A 791 -11.25 17.32 3.74
CA ASP A 791 -10.03 17.25 4.54
C ASP A 791 -8.74 17.37 3.70
N GLY A 792 -8.85 17.50 2.38
CA GLY A 792 -7.73 17.83 1.48
C GLY A 792 -6.72 16.71 1.25
N ILE A 793 -7.10 15.45 1.49
CA ILE A 793 -6.21 14.28 1.42
C ILE A 793 -6.38 13.43 0.16
N ARG A 794 -7.35 13.75 -0.71
CA ARG A 794 -7.51 13.06 -2.00
C ARG A 794 -6.25 13.28 -2.85
N PRO A 795 -5.59 12.24 -3.36
CA PRO A 795 -4.41 12.39 -4.19
C PRO A 795 -4.74 13.00 -5.56
N ASP A 796 -3.74 13.56 -6.22
CA ASP A 796 -3.87 14.15 -7.57
C ASP A 796 -4.11 13.10 -8.68
N ARG A 797 -3.84 11.82 -8.40
CA ARG A 797 -4.03 10.69 -9.31
C ARG A 797 -4.25 9.37 -8.56
N ILE A 798 -4.73 8.35 -9.26
CA ILE A 798 -4.52 6.93 -8.92
C ILE A 798 -4.06 6.15 -10.16
N LEU A 799 -3.55 4.93 -9.95
CA LEU A 799 -3.21 4.01 -11.03
C LEU A 799 -4.18 2.83 -11.05
N VAL A 800 -4.63 2.42 -12.24
CA VAL A 800 -5.55 1.29 -12.44
C VAL A 800 -5.03 0.36 -13.53
N VAL A 801 -5.19 -0.94 -13.35
CA VAL A 801 -4.80 -1.97 -14.33
C VAL A 801 -6.03 -2.75 -14.79
N LEU A 802 -6.09 -3.05 -16.08
CA LEU A 802 -7.08 -3.95 -16.69
C LEU A 802 -6.54 -5.38 -16.71
N PHE A 803 -7.40 -6.31 -16.31
CA PHE A 803 -7.17 -7.76 -16.38
C PHE A 803 -8.19 -8.41 -17.31
N ALA A 804 -7.76 -9.42 -18.06
CA ALA A 804 -8.59 -10.28 -18.89
C ALA A 804 -8.42 -11.73 -18.42
N ASN A 805 -9.51 -12.40 -18.06
CA ASN A 805 -9.51 -13.78 -17.53
C ASN A 805 -8.57 -14.01 -16.32
N GLY A 806 -8.17 -12.94 -15.63
CA GLY A 806 -7.24 -12.94 -14.48
C GLY A 806 -5.79 -12.55 -14.81
N ASP A 807 -5.43 -12.40 -16.09
CA ASP A 807 -4.10 -11.95 -16.52
C ASP A 807 -4.08 -10.44 -16.82
N GLN A 808 -2.99 -9.76 -16.46
CA GLN A 808 -2.82 -8.33 -16.73
C GLN A 808 -2.65 -8.08 -18.23
N VAL A 809 -3.51 -7.24 -18.81
CA VAL A 809 -3.51 -6.91 -20.25
C VAL A 809 -3.32 -5.42 -20.57
N SER A 810 -3.26 -4.56 -19.56
CA SER A 810 -2.84 -3.16 -19.73
C SER A 810 -1.64 -2.82 -18.86
N GLU A 811 -0.85 -1.83 -19.29
CA GLU A 811 -0.04 -1.04 -18.37
C GLU A 811 -0.94 -0.27 -17.38
N PRO A 812 -0.42 0.17 -16.22
CA PRO A 812 -1.18 0.99 -15.28
C PRO A 812 -1.61 2.32 -15.91
N VAL A 813 -2.92 2.53 -16.06
CA VAL A 813 -3.49 3.78 -16.56
C VAL A 813 -3.72 4.77 -15.43
N GLU A 814 -3.53 6.05 -15.71
CA GLU A 814 -3.63 7.12 -14.73
C GLU A 814 -5.03 7.75 -14.74
N LEU A 815 -5.71 7.75 -13.58
CA LEU A 815 -6.98 8.47 -13.40
C LEU A 815 -6.73 9.75 -12.59
N ARG A 816 -7.25 10.88 -13.08
CA ARG A 816 -7.10 12.20 -12.46
C ARG A 816 -8.40 13.00 -12.48
N ALA A 817 -8.40 14.15 -11.81
CA ALA A 817 -9.52 15.09 -11.88
C ALA A 817 -9.76 15.65 -13.30
N GLU A 818 -8.70 15.88 -14.08
CA GLU A 818 -8.77 16.41 -15.45
C GLU A 818 -9.43 15.44 -16.43
N THR A 819 -9.29 14.12 -16.21
CA THR A 819 -9.94 13.06 -17.01
C THR A 819 -11.33 12.68 -16.48
N GLY A 820 -11.89 13.50 -15.57
CA GLY A 820 -13.16 13.21 -14.91
C GLY A 820 -13.13 11.93 -14.08
N TRP A 821 -11.95 11.51 -13.60
CA TRP A 821 -11.73 10.25 -12.89
C TRP A 821 -12.15 9.01 -13.71
N SER A 822 -12.03 9.07 -15.03
CA SER A 822 -12.41 7.98 -15.95
C SER A 822 -11.35 7.66 -16.99
N HIS A 823 -11.36 6.42 -17.48
CA HIS A 823 -10.56 5.96 -18.62
C HIS A 823 -11.34 4.87 -19.37
N THR A 824 -11.20 4.85 -20.69
CA THR A 824 -11.82 3.84 -21.57
C THR A 824 -10.73 3.11 -22.33
N TRP A 825 -10.69 1.79 -22.17
CA TRP A 825 -10.00 0.90 -23.08
C TRP A 825 -10.96 0.58 -24.23
N GLU A 826 -10.61 1.03 -25.43
CA GLU A 826 -11.36 0.82 -26.67
C GLU A 826 -10.84 -0.44 -27.40
N ASP A 827 -11.67 -1.01 -28.29
CA ASP A 827 -11.29 -2.10 -29.20
C ASP A 827 -10.73 -3.38 -28.52
N LEU A 828 -11.11 -3.66 -27.28
CA LEU A 828 -10.72 -4.91 -26.60
C LEU A 828 -11.48 -6.09 -27.21
N PHE A 829 -10.82 -7.23 -27.46
CA PHE A 829 -11.50 -8.42 -27.99
C PHE A 829 -12.65 -8.88 -27.09
N ALA A 830 -13.79 -9.25 -27.67
CA ALA A 830 -14.94 -9.76 -26.94
C ALA A 830 -14.71 -11.21 -26.47
N ASN A 831 -14.08 -12.02 -27.33
CA ASN A 831 -13.90 -13.46 -27.13
C ASN A 831 -12.42 -13.88 -27.30
N ASP A 832 -12.06 -15.00 -26.68
CA ASP A 832 -10.84 -15.74 -26.96
C ASP A 832 -11.18 -17.21 -27.16
N ASN A 833 -10.75 -17.79 -28.28
CA ASN A 833 -11.04 -19.18 -28.67
C ASN A 833 -12.55 -19.55 -28.63
N GLY A 834 -13.44 -18.59 -28.93
CA GLY A 834 -14.89 -18.74 -28.94
C GLY A 834 -15.59 -18.60 -27.58
N GLU A 835 -14.86 -18.31 -26.50
CA GLU A 835 -15.43 -18.05 -25.17
C GLU A 835 -15.30 -16.56 -24.79
N PRO A 836 -16.31 -15.94 -24.14
CA PRO A 836 -16.25 -14.52 -23.76
C PRO A 836 -15.15 -14.20 -22.75
N ILE A 837 -14.43 -13.10 -22.96
CA ILE A 837 -13.37 -12.65 -22.05
C ILE A 837 -13.95 -11.92 -20.83
N GLU A 838 -13.64 -12.40 -19.63
CA GLU A 838 -13.97 -11.73 -18.37
C GLU A 838 -12.97 -10.61 -18.07
N TYR A 839 -13.35 -9.37 -18.36
CA TYR A 839 -12.54 -8.19 -18.02
C TYR A 839 -12.85 -7.68 -16.60
N THR A 840 -11.81 -7.41 -15.82
CA THR A 840 -11.88 -6.82 -14.47
C THR A 840 -10.83 -5.71 -14.30
N VAL A 841 -10.99 -4.86 -13.28
CA VAL A 841 -10.04 -3.77 -12.99
C VAL A 841 -9.56 -3.81 -11.54
N GLN A 842 -8.31 -3.38 -11.33
CA GLN A 842 -7.71 -3.25 -10.01
C GLN A 842 -7.04 -1.88 -9.86
N GLU A 843 -7.32 -1.20 -8.75
CA GLU A 843 -6.54 -0.03 -8.32
C GLU A 843 -5.23 -0.48 -7.69
N MET A 844 -4.14 0.10 -8.17
CA MET A 844 -2.80 -0.09 -7.64
C MET A 844 -2.52 0.96 -6.57
N GLU A 845 -1.80 0.57 -5.52
CA GLU A 845 -1.31 1.47 -4.44
C GLU A 845 -2.44 2.33 -3.82
N VAL A 846 -3.51 1.67 -3.34
CA VAL A 846 -4.68 2.32 -2.71
C VAL A 846 -4.23 3.37 -1.69
N PRO A 847 -4.50 4.67 -1.92
CA PRO A 847 -3.99 5.75 -1.10
C PRO A 847 -4.53 5.66 0.34
N LEU A 848 -3.64 5.58 1.33
CA LEU A 848 -4.07 5.61 2.73
C LEU A 848 -4.53 7.02 3.11
N PRO A 849 -5.58 7.17 3.96
CA PRO A 849 -6.31 6.14 4.69
C PRO A 849 -7.62 5.70 4.01
N TYR A 850 -7.70 5.72 2.67
CA TYR A 850 -8.91 5.30 1.97
C TYR A 850 -9.08 3.77 1.97
N VAL A 851 -10.33 3.33 2.02
CA VAL A 851 -10.72 1.93 1.80
C VAL A 851 -11.28 1.80 0.39
N VAL A 852 -10.67 0.93 -0.42
CA VAL A 852 -11.14 0.63 -1.78
C VAL A 852 -12.29 -0.39 -1.77
N SER A 853 -13.20 -0.23 -2.73
CA SER A 853 -14.15 -1.25 -3.15
C SER A 853 -14.31 -1.19 -4.67
N VAL A 854 -14.51 -2.34 -5.31
CA VAL A 854 -14.68 -2.46 -6.77
C VAL A 854 -16.01 -3.14 -7.06
N ASP A 855 -16.85 -2.49 -7.86
CA ASP A 855 -18.13 -3.02 -8.33
C ASP A 855 -18.15 -2.96 -9.87
N GLY A 856 -17.81 -4.08 -10.50
CA GLY A 856 -17.52 -4.15 -11.94
C GLY A 856 -16.37 -3.22 -12.33
N PHE A 857 -16.70 -2.13 -13.04
CA PHE A 857 -15.76 -1.10 -13.48
C PHE A 857 -15.87 0.21 -12.68
N ASN A 858 -16.64 0.22 -11.59
CA ASN A 858 -16.66 1.35 -10.66
C ASN A 858 -15.72 1.05 -9.49
N ILE A 859 -14.70 1.88 -9.33
CA ILE A 859 -13.76 1.82 -8.22
C ILE A 859 -14.14 2.93 -7.24
N THR A 860 -14.50 2.60 -6.00
CA THR A 860 -14.86 3.58 -4.97
C THR A 860 -13.83 3.57 -3.85
N ASN A 861 -13.20 4.72 -3.61
CA ASN A 861 -12.41 4.95 -2.40
C ASN A 861 -13.23 5.75 -1.39
N SER A 862 -13.52 5.13 -0.24
CA SER A 862 -14.20 5.78 0.88
C SER A 862 -13.20 6.24 1.94
N TYR A 863 -13.36 7.46 2.41
CA TYR A 863 -12.66 8.02 3.56
C TYR A 863 -13.66 8.66 4.52
N LYS A 864 -13.58 8.27 5.80
CA LYS A 864 -14.43 8.84 6.85
C LYS A 864 -13.82 10.13 7.38
N SER A 865 -14.24 11.25 6.81
CA SER A 865 -13.70 12.58 7.08
C SER A 865 -13.69 12.97 8.57
N ALA A 866 -12.56 13.45 9.06
CA ALA A 866 -12.24 13.63 10.48
C ALA A 866 -13.14 14.66 11.19
N THR A 867 -13.68 14.27 12.34
CA THR A 867 -14.53 15.14 13.18
C THR A 867 -14.01 15.27 14.61
N THR A 868 -14.37 16.39 15.24
CA THR A 868 -14.04 16.75 16.61
C THR A 868 -15.31 17.14 17.38
N ALA A 869 -15.15 17.36 18.67
CA ALA A 869 -16.19 17.90 19.54
C ALA A 869 -15.63 19.09 20.33
N LYS A 870 -16.48 20.06 20.62
CA LYS A 870 -16.13 21.24 21.42
C LYS A 870 -17.13 21.39 22.56
N THR A 871 -16.65 21.24 23.79
CA THR A 871 -17.46 21.44 25.01
C THR A 871 -17.18 22.83 25.56
N ILE A 872 -18.20 23.70 25.55
CA ILE A 872 -18.15 24.98 26.26
C ILE A 872 -18.48 24.77 27.72
N THR A 873 -17.71 25.41 28.61
CA THR A 873 -18.03 25.52 30.04
C THR A 873 -18.24 26.98 30.41
N LYS A 874 -19.37 27.31 31.03
CA LYS A 874 -19.65 28.64 31.58
C LYS A 874 -19.26 28.70 33.06
N VAL A 875 -18.37 29.64 33.38
CA VAL A 875 -17.89 29.90 34.74
C VAL A 875 -18.46 31.23 35.23
N TRP A 876 -18.81 31.27 36.52
CA TRP A 876 -19.32 32.45 37.21
C TRP A 876 -18.36 32.85 38.33
N ASP A 877 -17.68 33.97 38.15
CA ASP A 877 -16.79 34.59 39.14
C ASP A 877 -17.53 35.75 39.83
N ASP A 878 -18.47 35.39 40.71
CA ASP A 878 -19.43 36.30 41.37
C ASP A 878 -19.58 36.05 42.88
N ASN A 879 -18.53 35.47 43.48
CA ASN A 879 -18.51 35.04 44.88
C ASN A 879 -19.68 34.10 45.25
N ASN A 880 -20.00 33.16 44.35
CA ASN A 880 -21.09 32.20 44.47
C ASN A 880 -22.48 32.86 44.59
N ASP A 881 -22.77 33.77 43.65
CA ASP A 881 -24.02 34.54 43.52
C ASP A 881 -24.42 35.28 44.82
N GLN A 882 -23.45 35.90 45.48
CA GLN A 882 -23.63 36.63 46.74
C GLN A 882 -24.76 37.69 46.68
N ASP A 883 -24.83 38.39 45.55
CA ASP A 883 -25.73 39.50 45.31
C ASP A 883 -27.09 39.09 44.70
N ARG A 884 -27.25 37.81 44.31
CA ARG A 884 -28.44 37.24 43.64
C ARG A 884 -28.83 37.96 42.36
N ILE A 885 -27.86 38.10 41.47
CA ILE A 885 -28.03 38.73 40.15
C ILE A 885 -27.67 37.79 38.98
N ARG A 886 -27.18 36.58 39.26
CA ARG A 886 -26.93 35.58 38.22
C ARG A 886 -28.25 35.20 37.53
N PRO A 887 -28.34 35.24 36.19
CA PRO A 887 -29.53 34.82 35.46
C PRO A 887 -29.73 33.30 35.55
N GLU A 888 -30.96 32.84 35.28
CA GLU A 888 -31.29 31.40 35.26
C GLU A 888 -30.64 30.66 34.07
N SER A 889 -30.38 31.36 32.96
CA SER A 889 -29.67 30.86 31.79
C SER A 889 -28.94 31.99 31.03
N VAL A 890 -28.03 31.60 30.12
CA VAL A 890 -27.40 32.48 29.11
C VAL A 890 -27.39 31.76 27.76
N ALA A 891 -27.41 32.49 26.65
CA ALA A 891 -27.32 31.91 25.31
C ALA A 891 -25.89 32.06 24.74
N VAL A 892 -25.38 31.04 24.06
CA VAL A 892 -24.04 31.04 23.45
C VAL A 892 -24.09 30.54 22.01
N GLN A 893 -23.27 31.13 21.14
CA GLN A 893 -23.16 30.76 19.73
C GLN A 893 -21.75 30.25 19.43
N LEU A 894 -21.65 29.06 18.82
CA LEU A 894 -20.41 28.55 18.23
C LEU A 894 -20.19 29.19 16.85
N TYR A 895 -18.94 29.50 16.54
CA TYR A 895 -18.49 29.90 15.22
C TYR A 895 -17.34 29.01 14.72
N ALA A 896 -17.29 28.78 13.41
CA ALA A 896 -16.22 28.13 12.66
C ALA A 896 -15.65 29.13 11.66
N ASN A 897 -14.36 29.43 11.73
CA ASN A 897 -13.69 30.42 10.87
C ASN A 897 -14.43 31.78 10.82
N GLY A 898 -15.09 32.16 11.93
CA GLY A 898 -15.91 33.38 12.05
C GLY A 898 -17.36 33.28 11.56
N ASN A 899 -17.81 32.13 11.04
CA ASN A 899 -19.19 31.89 10.62
C ASN A 899 -19.97 31.11 11.68
N ALA A 900 -21.22 31.50 11.98
CA ALA A 900 -22.03 30.84 13.00
C ALA A 900 -22.37 29.38 12.63
N VAL A 901 -22.18 28.46 13.58
CA VAL A 901 -22.41 27.01 13.42
C VAL A 901 -23.64 26.59 14.24
N GLY A 902 -24.69 26.15 13.54
CA GLY A 902 -25.95 25.75 14.17
C GLY A 902 -26.70 26.90 14.84
N GLU A 903 -27.73 26.55 15.61
CA GLU A 903 -28.46 27.52 16.43
C GLU A 903 -27.75 27.81 17.76
N ALA A 904 -28.01 28.99 18.33
CA ALA A 904 -27.50 29.36 19.64
C ALA A 904 -28.07 28.46 20.76
N VAL A 905 -27.23 28.14 21.73
CA VAL A 905 -27.52 27.15 22.77
C VAL A 905 -27.68 27.82 24.12
N SER A 906 -28.72 27.43 24.87
CA SER A 906 -28.97 27.95 26.22
C SER A 906 -28.23 27.11 27.28
N LEU A 907 -27.28 27.72 27.98
CA LEU A 907 -26.62 27.15 29.16
C LEU A 907 -27.38 27.54 30.42
N SER A 908 -27.52 26.61 31.38
CA SER A 908 -28.19 26.88 32.67
C SER A 908 -27.64 26.00 33.78
N ALA A 909 -28.07 26.22 35.02
CA ALA A 909 -27.77 25.33 36.13
C ALA A 909 -28.29 23.89 35.96
N GLN A 910 -29.23 23.63 35.04
CA GLN A 910 -29.70 22.26 34.74
C GLN A 910 -28.81 21.52 33.73
N SER A 911 -28.00 22.25 32.93
CA SER A 911 -27.02 21.68 32.01
C SER A 911 -25.59 21.73 32.59
N ASP A 912 -25.47 21.85 33.92
CA ASP A 912 -24.23 22.13 34.65
C ASP A 912 -23.40 23.26 34.02
N TRP A 913 -24.10 24.27 33.48
CA TRP A 913 -23.50 25.41 32.77
C TRP A 913 -22.58 25.00 31.59
N SER A 914 -22.82 23.84 30.98
CA SER A 914 -22.02 23.29 29.89
C SER A 914 -22.86 22.86 28.69
N TYR A 915 -22.21 22.72 27.53
CA TYR A 915 -22.77 22.10 26.33
C TYR A 915 -21.67 21.58 25.41
N THR A 916 -21.92 20.51 24.65
CA THR A 916 -20.99 19.97 23.65
C THR A 916 -21.60 20.05 22.26
N TRP A 917 -20.91 20.72 21.35
CA TRP A 917 -21.15 20.55 19.91
C TRP A 917 -20.32 19.36 19.42
N GLU A 918 -21.00 18.34 18.91
CA GLU A 918 -20.40 17.10 18.39
C GLU A 918 -20.33 17.10 16.85
N ASN A 919 -19.55 16.16 16.29
CA ASN A 919 -19.42 15.94 14.84
C ASN A 919 -19.00 17.20 14.05
N LEU A 920 -18.24 18.09 14.70
CA LEU A 920 -17.68 19.28 14.07
C LEU A 920 -16.56 18.87 13.12
N PRO A 921 -16.52 19.31 11.85
CA PRO A 921 -15.40 19.01 10.96
C PRO A 921 -14.06 19.49 11.55
N VAL A 922 -12.99 18.72 11.38
CA VAL A 922 -11.64 19.16 11.77
C VAL A 922 -11.09 20.16 10.76
N ASN A 923 -11.31 19.90 9.47
CA ASN A 923 -10.81 20.70 8.37
C ASN A 923 -11.96 21.23 7.49
N GLU A 924 -11.69 22.37 6.83
CA GLU A 924 -12.47 22.90 5.72
C GLU A 924 -11.49 23.15 4.56
N LYS A 925 -11.64 22.40 3.46
CA LYS A 925 -10.78 22.47 2.26
C LYS A 925 -9.29 22.27 2.60
N GLY A 926 -9.00 21.23 3.36
CA GLY A 926 -7.63 20.87 3.78
C GLY A 926 -6.98 21.80 4.80
N LYS A 927 -7.74 22.67 5.47
CA LYS A 927 -7.24 23.57 6.52
C LYS A 927 -8.02 23.41 7.82
N ALA A 928 -7.31 23.35 8.93
CA ALA A 928 -7.91 23.24 10.26
C ALA A 928 -8.89 24.40 10.53
N ILE A 929 -10.07 24.07 11.05
CA ILE A 929 -11.11 25.04 11.39
C ILE A 929 -10.84 25.66 12.76
N GLU A 930 -10.83 26.99 12.82
CA GLU A 930 -10.79 27.74 14.08
C GLU A 930 -12.19 27.83 14.68
N TYR A 931 -12.37 27.27 15.88
CA TYR A 931 -13.64 27.29 16.61
C TYR A 931 -13.61 28.30 17.76
N THR A 932 -14.58 29.21 17.79
CA THR A 932 -14.75 30.22 18.86
C THR A 932 -16.19 30.26 19.37
N VAL A 933 -16.41 30.75 20.58
CA VAL A 933 -17.75 30.89 21.17
C VAL A 933 -17.97 32.31 21.66
N GLU A 934 -19.15 32.87 21.38
CA GLU A 934 -19.60 34.15 21.94
C GLU A 934 -20.83 33.95 22.82
N GLU A 935 -20.98 34.80 23.83
CA GLU A 935 -22.20 34.90 24.64
C GLU A 935 -23.14 35.94 24.03
N ILE A 936 -24.37 35.53 23.77
CA ILE A 936 -25.43 36.42 23.30
C ILE A 936 -26.00 37.14 24.52
N ASP A 937 -26.07 38.47 24.44
CA ASP A 937 -26.63 39.36 25.46
C ASP A 937 -26.05 39.15 26.87
N VAL A 938 -24.77 39.55 27.04
CA VAL A 938 -24.06 39.52 28.33
C VAL A 938 -24.90 40.14 29.45
N PRO A 939 -25.14 39.43 30.57
CA PRO A 939 -26.03 39.90 31.64
C PRO A 939 -25.61 41.22 32.29
N GLU A 940 -26.60 42.05 32.65
CA GLU A 940 -26.35 43.35 33.28
C GLU A 940 -25.57 43.21 34.60
N GLY A 941 -24.48 43.95 34.74
CA GLY A 941 -23.61 43.91 35.92
C GLY A 941 -22.47 42.89 35.87
N TYR A 942 -22.32 42.15 34.76
CA TYR A 942 -21.21 41.23 34.50
C TYR A 942 -20.31 41.70 33.35
N GLU A 943 -19.04 41.30 33.39
CA GLU A 943 -18.11 41.37 32.25
C GLU A 943 -17.81 39.94 31.76
N ALA A 944 -17.96 39.70 30.45
CA ALA A 944 -17.76 38.39 29.82
C ALA A 944 -16.36 38.25 29.18
N SER A 945 -15.78 37.05 29.24
CA SER A 945 -14.53 36.71 28.56
C SER A 945 -14.51 35.25 28.09
N PHE A 946 -13.90 34.97 26.94
CA PHE A 946 -13.75 33.63 26.38
C PHE A 946 -12.26 33.22 26.30
N SER A 947 -11.98 31.99 26.71
CA SER A 947 -10.68 31.32 26.59
C SER A 947 -10.78 30.23 25.53
N ALA A 948 -10.08 30.39 24.41
CA ALA A 948 -10.05 29.39 23.34
C ALA A 948 -9.26 28.13 23.72
N GLU A 949 -8.23 28.27 24.56
CA GLU A 949 -7.38 27.17 25.04
C GLU A 949 -8.16 26.18 25.92
N THR A 950 -8.94 26.70 26.87
CA THR A 950 -9.75 25.90 27.81
C THR A 950 -11.22 25.78 27.39
N PHE A 951 -11.58 26.32 26.22
CA PHE A 951 -12.96 26.44 25.71
C PHE A 951 -13.97 26.90 26.79
N THR A 952 -13.57 27.92 27.54
CA THR A 952 -14.29 28.39 28.74
C THR A 952 -14.80 29.82 28.54
N LEU A 953 -16.05 30.07 28.94
CA LEU A 953 -16.67 31.38 28.93
C LEU A 953 -16.91 31.84 30.38
N THR A 954 -16.31 32.93 30.82
CA THR A 954 -16.40 33.42 32.20
C THR A 954 -17.19 34.71 32.27
N ASN A 955 -18.17 34.78 33.18
CA ASN A 955 -18.80 36.03 33.61
C ASN A 955 -18.28 36.42 34.99
N THR A 956 -17.64 37.59 35.09
CA THR A 956 -17.13 38.13 36.35
C THR A 956 -18.04 39.24 36.87
N HIS A 957 -18.40 39.17 38.16
CA HIS A 957 -19.08 40.23 38.90
C HIS A 957 -18.37 40.45 40.24
N LYS A 958 -18.19 41.71 40.63
CA LYS A 958 -17.52 42.08 41.88
C LYS A 958 -18.52 42.65 42.90
N PRO A 959 -18.89 41.90 43.95
CA PRO A 959 -19.84 42.35 44.97
C PRO A 959 -19.42 43.65 45.68
N GLY A 960 -20.42 44.43 46.08
CA GLY A 960 -20.21 45.67 46.82
C GLY A 960 -19.70 45.44 48.25
N THR A 961 -18.82 46.31 48.74
CA THR A 961 -18.35 46.30 50.13
C THR A 961 -18.55 47.64 50.82
N VAL A 962 -18.67 47.61 52.14
CA VAL A 962 -18.81 48.76 53.03
C VAL A 962 -17.70 48.77 54.09
N ALA A 963 -17.54 49.90 54.77
CA ALA A 963 -16.68 50.03 55.95
C ALA A 963 -17.49 50.55 57.14
N LYS A 964 -17.18 50.09 58.34
CA LYS A 964 -17.83 50.50 59.59
C LYS A 964 -16.77 50.89 60.61
N THR A 965 -16.90 52.10 61.17
CA THR A 965 -15.96 52.66 62.15
C THR A 965 -16.65 52.77 63.51
N VAL A 966 -16.15 52.05 64.52
CA VAL A 966 -16.56 52.27 65.91
C VAL A 966 -15.75 53.41 66.52
N ALA A 967 -16.39 54.22 67.36
CA ALA A 967 -15.74 55.22 68.20
C ALA A 967 -16.18 55.06 69.66
N LYS A 968 -15.24 55.14 70.61
CA LYS A 968 -15.51 55.12 72.04
C LYS A 968 -15.36 56.50 72.66
N VAL A 969 -16.46 56.99 73.24
CA VAL A 969 -16.57 58.27 73.94
C VAL A 969 -16.69 58.02 75.45
N TRP A 970 -16.13 58.94 76.23
CA TRP A 970 -16.08 58.86 77.69
C TRP A 970 -16.67 60.12 78.32
N ASP A 971 -17.84 59.97 78.95
CA ASP A 971 -18.54 61.02 79.70
C ASP A 971 -18.19 60.89 81.20
N ASP A 972 -16.92 61.18 81.49
CA ASP A 972 -16.27 61.07 82.80
C ASP A 972 -15.48 62.33 83.18
N ASN A 973 -15.83 63.46 82.55
CA ASN A 973 -15.13 64.74 82.69
C ASN A 973 -13.62 64.61 82.44
N ASN A 974 -13.24 64.01 81.31
CA ASN A 974 -11.87 63.74 80.90
C ASN A 974 -11.06 62.91 81.93
N ASN A 975 -11.68 61.81 82.40
CA ASN A 975 -11.15 60.86 83.38
C ASN A 975 -10.70 61.51 84.71
N ALA A 976 -11.40 62.56 85.16
CA ALA A 976 -11.03 63.29 86.38
C ALA A 976 -10.94 62.39 87.63
N ASP A 977 -11.84 61.39 87.72
CA ASP A 977 -11.92 60.44 88.84
C ASP A 977 -10.96 59.23 88.68
N LYS A 978 -10.17 59.16 87.59
CA LYS A 978 -9.22 58.08 87.26
C LYS A 978 -9.84 56.67 87.33
N LYS A 979 -11.03 56.53 86.77
CA LYS A 979 -11.79 55.27 86.71
C LYS A 979 -11.88 54.69 85.30
N ARG A 980 -11.59 55.47 84.26
CA ARG A 980 -11.51 54.98 82.88
C ARG A 980 -10.43 53.89 82.82
N PRO A 981 -10.70 52.70 82.26
CA PRO A 981 -9.66 51.71 82.00
C PRO A 981 -8.73 52.19 80.89
N ASP A 982 -7.55 51.57 80.78
CA ASP A 982 -6.58 51.88 79.72
C ASP A 982 -7.08 51.39 78.34
N SER A 983 -7.96 50.39 78.31
CA SER A 983 -8.61 49.86 77.10
C SER A 983 -9.97 49.24 77.38
N ILE A 984 -10.77 49.00 76.33
CA ILE A 984 -11.96 48.14 76.33
C ILE A 984 -11.92 47.18 75.13
N GLN A 985 -12.74 46.13 75.14
CA GLN A 985 -12.99 45.27 73.98
C GLN A 985 -14.39 45.49 73.41
N VAL A 986 -14.48 45.57 72.09
CA VAL A 986 -15.73 45.70 71.35
C VAL A 986 -15.82 44.65 70.24
N GLN A 987 -17.00 44.09 70.03
CA GLN A 987 -17.27 43.06 69.04
C GLN A 987 -18.17 43.61 67.94
N LEU A 988 -17.80 43.39 66.68
CA LEU A 988 -18.69 43.61 65.53
C LEU A 988 -19.66 42.43 65.40
N TYR A 989 -20.90 42.74 65.05
CA TYR A 989 -21.92 41.77 64.69
C TYR A 989 -22.48 42.07 63.31
N ALA A 990 -22.70 41.04 62.49
CA ALA A 990 -23.42 41.10 61.22
C ALA A 990 -24.70 40.27 61.33
N ASN A 991 -25.85 40.87 61.05
CA ASN A 991 -27.18 40.24 61.16
C ASN A 991 -27.47 39.59 62.54
N GLY A 992 -26.73 39.98 63.59
CA GLY A 992 -26.85 39.44 64.95
C GLY A 992 -25.75 38.45 65.35
N ASP A 993 -24.96 37.93 64.40
CA ASP A 993 -23.85 37.00 64.66
C ASP A 993 -22.52 37.73 64.79
N ALA A 994 -21.63 37.26 65.67
CA ALA A 994 -20.33 37.88 65.91
C ALA A 994 -19.38 37.68 64.71
N VAL A 995 -18.78 38.77 64.21
CA VAL A 995 -17.85 38.76 63.06
C VAL A 995 -16.44 39.10 63.51
N GLY A 996 -15.53 38.14 63.33
CA GLY A 996 -14.13 38.25 63.72
C GLY A 996 -13.91 38.33 65.23
N ASP A 997 -12.65 38.47 65.64
CA ASP A 997 -12.28 38.60 67.05
C ASP A 997 -12.65 39.98 67.63
N PRO A 998 -12.86 40.09 68.95
CA PRO A 998 -13.08 41.38 69.62
C PRO A 998 -11.89 42.32 69.47
N VAL A 999 -12.13 43.54 69.01
CA VAL A 999 -11.08 44.55 68.82
C VAL A 999 -10.89 45.40 70.07
N VAL A 1000 -9.64 45.77 70.36
CA VAL A 1000 -9.29 46.57 71.54
C VAL A 1000 -9.31 48.06 71.18
N LEU A 1001 -10.12 48.84 71.89
CA LEU A 1001 -10.09 50.30 71.82
C LEU A 1001 -9.33 50.86 73.02
N ASN A 1002 -8.37 51.75 72.77
CA ASN A 1002 -7.54 52.38 73.78
C ASN A 1002 -7.21 53.84 73.37
N ALA A 1003 -6.44 54.54 74.20
CA ALA A 1003 -6.05 55.93 73.94
C ALA A 1003 -5.08 56.11 72.76
N ASP A 1004 -4.21 55.12 72.48
CA ASP A 1004 -3.21 55.21 71.41
C ASP A 1004 -3.82 55.08 70.01
N GLY A 1005 -4.96 54.37 69.90
CA GLY A 1005 -5.78 54.28 68.69
C GLY A 1005 -6.90 55.33 68.60
N ASP A 1006 -6.78 56.48 69.28
CA ASP A 1006 -7.81 57.53 69.38
C ASP A 1006 -9.22 57.01 69.78
N TRP A 1007 -9.27 55.90 70.53
CA TRP A 1007 -10.49 55.19 70.90
C TRP A 1007 -11.37 54.77 69.70
N LYS A 1008 -10.78 54.50 68.53
CA LYS A 1008 -11.49 54.11 67.30
C LYS A 1008 -10.94 52.83 66.68
N TYR A 1009 -11.79 52.15 65.90
CA TYR A 1009 -11.39 51.04 65.03
C TYR A 1009 -12.28 51.02 63.79
N THR A 1010 -11.73 50.62 62.64
CA THR A 1010 -12.48 50.48 61.38
C THR A 1010 -12.38 49.06 60.87
N TRP A 1011 -13.53 48.41 60.70
CA TRP A 1011 -13.64 47.20 59.89
C TRP A 1011 -13.90 47.64 58.44
N ALA A 1012 -13.00 47.27 57.53
CA ALA A 1012 -13.09 47.55 56.10
C ALA A 1012 -13.42 46.26 55.33
N ASN A 1013 -13.81 46.39 54.06
CA ASN A 1013 -14.16 45.29 53.16
C ASN A 1013 -15.24 44.36 53.75
N LEU A 1014 -16.22 44.94 54.44
CA LEU A 1014 -17.39 44.23 54.94
C LEU A 1014 -18.39 44.04 53.80
N ASP A 1015 -19.00 42.87 53.69
CA ASP A 1015 -20.01 42.57 52.67
C ASP A 1015 -21.16 43.58 52.71
N ALA A 1016 -21.48 44.24 51.58
CA ALA A 1016 -22.66 45.11 51.53
C ALA A 1016 -23.94 44.29 51.58
N LYS A 1017 -23.94 43.11 50.94
CA LYS A 1017 -25.04 42.15 50.94
C LYS A 1017 -24.57 40.74 51.28
N LYS A 1018 -25.49 39.95 51.82
CA LYS A 1018 -25.36 38.51 51.97
C LYS A 1018 -26.71 37.90 51.61
N ASP A 1019 -26.71 36.85 50.79
CA ASP A 1019 -27.93 36.20 50.32
C ASP A 1019 -28.90 37.18 49.62
N GLY A 1020 -28.35 38.16 48.88
CA GLY A 1020 -29.09 39.25 48.22
C GLY A 1020 -29.71 40.31 49.15
N GLN A 1021 -29.54 40.22 50.48
CA GLN A 1021 -30.06 41.21 51.46
C GLN A 1021 -28.93 42.06 52.04
N GLU A 1022 -29.20 43.35 52.32
CA GLU A 1022 -28.22 44.23 52.98
C GLU A 1022 -27.78 43.68 54.35
N VAL A 1023 -26.48 43.68 54.62
CA VAL A 1023 -25.95 43.21 55.90
C VAL A 1023 -26.07 44.29 56.97
N SER A 1024 -26.87 44.01 58.00
CA SER A 1024 -27.05 44.88 59.15
C SER A 1024 -25.90 44.70 60.15
N TYR A 1025 -25.00 45.68 60.18
CA TYR A 1025 -23.87 45.70 61.11
C TYR A 1025 -24.17 46.48 62.39
N SER A 1026 -23.73 45.96 63.53
CA SER A 1026 -23.81 46.64 64.84
C SER A 1026 -22.60 46.31 65.72
N VAL A 1027 -22.36 47.06 66.79
CA VAL A 1027 -21.20 46.86 67.68
C VAL A 1027 -21.63 46.81 69.14
N LYS A 1028 -20.95 45.98 69.94
CA LYS A 1028 -21.19 45.84 71.38
C LYS A 1028 -19.88 45.92 72.17
N GLU A 1029 -19.86 46.71 73.22
CA GLU A 1029 -18.83 46.66 74.27
C GLU A 1029 -19.04 45.40 75.12
N LEU A 1030 -18.02 44.53 75.18
CA LEU A 1030 -18.17 43.20 75.80
C LEU A 1030 -18.25 43.26 77.32
N GLU A 1031 -17.43 44.11 77.94
CA GLU A 1031 -17.45 44.36 79.38
C GLU A 1031 -17.50 45.88 79.64
N VAL A 1032 -18.61 46.35 80.20
CA VAL A 1032 -18.77 47.75 80.60
C VAL A 1032 -18.04 47.96 81.94
N PRO A 1033 -17.06 48.87 82.04
CA PRO A 1033 -16.24 49.00 83.23
C PRO A 1033 -17.03 49.41 84.48
N LYS A 1034 -16.58 48.91 85.63
CA LYS A 1034 -17.21 49.18 86.93
C LYS A 1034 -17.37 50.68 87.19
N ASN A 1035 -18.56 51.07 87.66
CA ASN A 1035 -19.04 52.44 87.89
C ASN A 1035 -19.42 53.24 86.62
N TYR A 1036 -19.35 52.64 85.43
CA TYR A 1036 -19.86 53.24 84.19
C TYR A 1036 -21.17 52.63 83.74
N LYS A 1037 -21.96 53.43 83.01
CA LYS A 1037 -23.09 52.97 82.22
C LYS A 1037 -22.81 53.24 80.74
N ALA A 1038 -22.86 52.19 79.92
CA ALA A 1038 -22.77 52.29 78.47
C ALA A 1038 -24.10 52.75 77.85
N SER A 1039 -23.97 53.46 76.73
CA SER A 1039 -25.04 53.85 75.81
C SER A 1039 -24.46 53.90 74.40
N TYR A 1040 -25.31 53.70 73.39
CA TYR A 1040 -24.91 53.66 71.99
C TYR A 1040 -25.64 54.79 71.25
N SER A 1041 -25.01 55.32 70.20
CA SER A 1041 -25.67 56.22 69.23
C SER A 1041 -26.77 55.50 68.45
N GLU A 1042 -27.60 56.26 67.75
CA GLU A 1042 -28.71 55.74 66.93
C GLU A 1042 -28.24 54.82 65.80
N ASP A 1043 -27.04 55.05 65.26
CA ASP A 1043 -26.39 54.15 64.28
C ASP A 1043 -25.71 52.92 64.92
N GLY A 1044 -25.59 52.87 66.25
CA GLY A 1044 -24.93 51.79 66.99
C GLY A 1044 -23.40 51.81 67.04
N PHE A 1045 -22.72 52.75 66.36
CA PHE A 1045 -21.25 52.74 66.20
C PHE A 1045 -20.48 53.71 67.10
N THR A 1046 -21.14 54.62 67.80
CA THR A 1046 -20.52 55.44 68.86
C THR A 1046 -20.96 54.94 70.24
N ILE A 1047 -20.03 54.36 70.99
CA ILE A 1047 -20.29 53.87 72.34
C ILE A 1047 -19.91 54.97 73.33
N THR A 1048 -20.79 55.34 74.26
CA THR A 1048 -20.52 56.34 75.31
C THR A 1048 -20.62 55.70 76.69
N ASN A 1049 -19.55 55.78 77.49
CA ASN A 1049 -19.55 55.36 78.90
C ASN A 1049 -19.64 56.58 79.83
N LYS A 1050 -20.67 56.62 80.68
CA LYS A 1050 -20.92 57.69 81.67
C LYS A 1050 -20.71 57.21 83.11
N LEU A 1051 -19.96 57.97 83.91
CA LEU A 1051 -19.54 57.61 85.28
C LEU A 1051 -20.61 57.91 86.36
N GLN A 1052 -20.69 57.11 87.44
CA GLN A 1052 -21.67 57.20 88.55
C GLN A 1052 -21.03 57.48 89.95
N LYS A 1053 -21.80 57.94 90.96
CA LYS A 1053 -21.31 58.41 92.31
C LYS A 1053 -22.27 58.09 93.50
N ASP A 1054 -21.74 57.92 94.73
CA ASP A 1054 -22.43 57.41 95.96
C ASP A 1054 -22.61 58.42 97.16
N PRO A 1055 -23.48 58.20 98.20
CA PRO A 1055 -23.86 59.18 99.27
C PRO A 1055 -23.63 58.79 100.80
N VAL A 1056 -23.64 59.77 101.76
CA VAL A 1056 -23.34 59.61 103.24
C VAL A 1056 -24.16 60.54 104.21
N LYS A 1057 -24.25 60.25 105.56
CA LYS A 1057 -25.02 60.93 106.67
C LYS A 1057 -24.19 61.52 107.86
N PRO A 1058 -24.73 62.46 108.69
CA PRO A 1058 -24.34 62.69 110.12
C PRO A 1058 -25.51 62.91 111.16
N VAL A 1059 -25.22 63.27 112.44
CA VAL A 1059 -26.02 62.97 113.66
C VAL A 1059 -26.14 64.08 114.78
N THR A 1060 -27.38 64.30 115.28
CA THR A 1060 -27.96 64.79 116.60
C THR A 1060 -27.54 66.02 117.44
N GLY A 1061 -28.59 66.69 117.99
CA GLY A 1061 -28.71 67.26 119.36
C GLY A 1061 -29.27 68.70 119.41
N ASP A 1062 -30.26 69.11 120.22
CA ASP A 1062 -31.24 68.48 121.15
C ASP A 1062 -32.35 69.58 121.40
N THR A 1063 -33.68 69.38 121.57
CA THR A 1063 -34.42 68.71 122.67
C THR A 1063 -35.96 68.57 122.43
N MET A 1064 -36.54 67.43 122.85
CA MET A 1064 -37.90 67.18 123.45
C MET A 1064 -39.26 67.30 122.66
N HIS A 1065 -39.85 66.11 122.40
CA HIS A 1065 -41.26 65.66 122.65
C HIS A 1065 -42.49 66.25 121.90
N LEU A 1066 -43.54 65.50 121.49
CA LEU A 1066 -43.82 64.03 121.38
C LEU A 1066 -45.11 63.80 120.52
N GLY A 1067 -45.15 62.83 119.59
CA GLY A 1067 -46.43 62.25 119.06
C GLY A 1067 -46.68 62.12 117.54
N LEU A 1068 -46.22 61.02 116.91
CA LEU A 1068 -46.95 59.99 116.09
C LEU A 1068 -47.93 60.47 114.95
N TRP A 1069 -47.96 59.99 113.68
CA TRP A 1069 -47.41 58.80 112.95
C TRP A 1069 -47.28 58.99 111.39
N LEU A 1070 -46.53 58.09 110.70
CA LEU A 1070 -46.07 57.89 109.28
C LEU A 1070 -46.81 58.56 108.07
N ILE A 1071 -46.24 59.01 106.90
CA ILE A 1071 -45.07 58.71 105.99
C ILE A 1071 -45.35 57.66 104.86
N GLY A 1072 -44.96 57.80 103.56
CA GLY A 1072 -44.28 58.89 102.79
C GLY A 1072 -43.65 58.43 101.41
N PHE A 1073 -43.18 59.36 100.53
CA PHE A 1073 -42.78 59.13 99.10
C PHE A 1073 -41.60 60.08 98.62
N VAL A 1074 -40.62 59.59 97.81
CA VAL A 1074 -39.90 60.23 96.62
C VAL A 1074 -38.83 61.42 96.66
N VAL A 1075 -37.60 61.18 96.09
CA VAL A 1075 -36.69 61.96 95.12
C VAL A 1075 -35.63 63.12 95.44
N ALA A 1076 -34.40 62.99 94.82
CA ALA A 1076 -33.34 63.91 94.22
C ALA A 1076 -32.30 64.94 94.89
N ALA A 1077 -31.01 64.82 94.44
CA ALA A 1077 -29.95 65.79 93.93
C ALA A 1077 -29.03 66.77 94.75
N SER A 1078 -27.69 66.75 94.44
CA SER A 1078 -26.60 67.82 94.50
C SER A 1078 -25.85 68.18 95.83
N ALA A 1079 -24.65 68.85 95.91
CA ALA A 1079 -23.36 68.86 95.12
C ALA A 1079 -22.19 69.73 95.77
N LEU A 1080 -20.89 69.48 95.41
CA LEU A 1080 -19.63 70.33 95.52
C LEU A 1080 -19.03 70.72 96.93
N CYS A 1081 -17.76 71.19 97.17
CA CYS A 1081 -16.40 71.11 96.53
C CYS A 1081 -15.18 71.60 97.44
N VAL A 1082 -13.90 71.35 97.04
CA VAL A 1082 -12.55 71.94 97.42
C VAL A 1082 -12.06 71.86 98.90
N GLY A 1083 -10.82 71.45 99.27
CA GLY A 1083 -9.54 71.11 98.58
C GLY A 1083 -8.50 70.52 99.61
N ILE A 1084 -7.15 70.66 99.59
CA ILE A 1084 -6.12 71.26 98.69
C ILE A 1084 -4.66 70.86 99.17
N LEU A 1085 -3.59 70.98 98.32
CA LEU A 1085 -2.11 70.83 98.58
C LEU A 1085 -1.55 69.40 98.91
N LEU A 1086 -0.35 68.92 98.46
CA LEU A 1086 0.79 69.46 97.70
C LEU A 1086 1.64 68.37 96.96
N LYS A 1087 2.12 68.66 95.73
CA LYS A 1087 3.45 68.38 95.05
C LYS A 1087 4.28 67.11 95.40
N LYS A 1088 5.06 66.44 94.51
CA LYS A 1088 5.74 66.86 93.23
C LYS A 1088 6.42 65.66 92.49
N LYS A 1089 6.57 65.73 91.14
CA LYS A 1089 7.72 65.24 90.29
C LYS A 1089 8.00 63.70 90.17
N THR A 1090 8.57 63.11 89.10
CA THR A 1090 9.02 63.55 87.73
C THR A 1090 9.23 62.39 86.72
N SER A 1091 8.87 62.59 85.43
CA SER A 1091 9.62 62.21 84.19
C SER A 1091 9.90 60.71 83.86
N ARG A 1092 10.21 60.24 82.62
CA ARG A 1092 10.56 60.88 81.32
C ARG A 1092 10.56 59.82 80.16
N LYS A 1093 10.13 60.18 78.94
CA LYS A 1093 10.62 59.77 77.57
C LYS A 1093 10.83 58.26 77.19
N ALA A 1094 10.87 57.82 75.91
CA ALA A 1094 10.38 58.31 74.59
C ALA A 1094 10.78 57.33 73.45
N ALA A 1095 10.11 57.43 72.28
CA ALA A 1095 10.59 57.09 70.91
C ALA A 1095 10.82 55.58 70.59
N ARG A 1096 10.91 55.09 69.33
CA ARG A 1096 10.73 55.63 67.95
C ARG A 1096 10.55 54.45 66.95
N HIS A 1097 10.23 54.75 65.68
CA HIS A 1097 10.38 54.00 64.40
C HIS A 1097 10.95 52.56 64.40
N SER A 1098 10.55 51.67 63.49
CA SER A 1098 10.16 51.90 62.08
C SER A 1098 8.97 51.07 61.62
#